data_AF-A0A061QGR2-F1
#
_entry.id   AF-A0A061QGR2-F1
#
_cell.length_a   1.000
_cell.length_b   1.000
_cell.length_c   1.000
_cell.angle_alpha   90.00
_cell.angle_beta   90.00
_cell.angle_gamma   90.00
#
_symmetry.space_group_name_H-M   'P 1'
#
loop_
_entity.id
_entity.type
_entity.pdbx_description
1 polymer ?
#
loop_
_entity_poly.entity_id
_entity_poly.type
_entity_poly.pdbx_seq_one_letter_code
_entity_poly.pdbx_strand_id
1 'polypeptide(L)'
;MRTKLDRRMAKVLLPAVMLAGTGAAFAQDGAPFQPLPADRTMEVVNDGTKTIYKTGSAEALSGAGHPFPPSETLGADSTNPSNLLPTIFGNALDSAGNEIPNTLNSTPENPYNLHPDPVVSVLADDRGPEEDLARVIKRLKEATNWRELWATTQTRFHGGLRVPTDPRRGDSEVPRGDDAAGQIGERVATRVDQEDIQFALDILEGNPINRVYSGMPLLNYKGPEQIKSVDPETNSVTVHQVWGRHFILSDTFSIDPSNVLDEEWTINYVVDVVKRGHEDWAPFVMYFDDPNLRGGVGVPSVALDGSFFPMNEGERYEFDFKMAPGRFWNLTYHWGWRVHPSRIQAIENALKAPGGKSIPQWEIDVFGEAPSSSEAAKLAAIGMIGDLAPAKRMWLALKALREYNFNGRTETSTAALLVKEIEEAFFDWKNRNKLPRGVTPDLTADSTLFYVNNTIYGMLTGHDGTTGSQGRFDEWTTRGTTLNVTLYNGDYFPHGYFSVDFGGLRGWENTFHNTLPLNGQGPWFTFGRTNWMPNTVNPAVVPPAVRPEGGFTQAGILGDAATMAGLGGLASNVAEAQAMTAGQKGVIIQQELQTDFTQFANQVTEDGLGKHEVEVEFRYDPAQRLRYYQFDPFHHGVAIWSVH
;
A
#
# COMPACT_ATOMS: atom_id res chain seq x y z
N MET A 1 60.87 -16.83 33.04
CA MET A 1 60.34 -16.12 31.85
C MET A 1 58.82 -15.96 32.06
N ARG A 2 58.20 -15.03 32.79
CA ARG A 2 58.36 -13.56 32.94
C ARG A 2 58.96 -12.90 31.71
N THR A 3 58.11 -12.40 30.80
CA THR A 3 57.86 -10.96 30.62
C THR A 3 57.04 -10.69 29.35
N LYS A 4 56.18 -9.67 29.43
CA LYS A 4 55.53 -8.90 28.34
C LYS A 4 54.16 -9.39 27.84
N LEU A 5 53.15 -9.30 28.70
CA LEU A 5 51.78 -9.01 28.24
C LEU A 5 50.97 -8.20 29.28
N ASP A 6 51.55 -7.13 29.84
CA ASP A 6 50.88 -6.28 30.85
C ASP A 6 50.93 -4.77 30.54
N ARG A 7 50.88 -4.37 29.26
CA ARG A 7 50.75 -2.96 28.88
C ARG A 7 49.85 -2.72 27.66
N ARG A 8 48.63 -3.29 27.63
CA ARG A 8 47.52 -2.79 26.76
C ARG A 8 46.11 -3.05 27.33
N MET A 9 45.92 -3.16 28.65
CA MET A 9 44.59 -3.18 29.29
C MET A 9 44.39 -2.01 30.25
N ALA A 10 44.59 -0.79 29.76
CA ALA A 10 44.27 0.45 30.48
C ALA A 10 43.67 1.54 29.56
N LYS A 11 42.88 1.13 28.55
CA LYS A 11 42.13 2.05 27.67
C LYS A 11 40.76 1.52 27.20
N VAL A 12 40.14 0.60 27.94
CA VAL A 12 38.73 0.21 27.70
C VAL A 12 38.03 0.10 29.04
N LEU A 13 37.74 1.27 29.61
CA LEU A 13 36.79 1.51 30.69
C LEU A 13 36.68 3.03 30.76
N LEU A 14 36.06 3.61 29.73
CA LEU A 14 35.35 4.87 29.90
C LEU A 14 33.86 4.52 29.96
N PRO A 15 33.10 5.09 30.89
CA PRO A 15 31.70 4.74 31.11
C PRO A 15 30.87 5.13 29.89
N ALA A 16 29.73 4.47 29.76
CA ALA A 16 28.55 5.00 29.11
C ALA A 16 28.23 6.39 29.67
N VAL A 17 28.88 7.41 29.11
CA VAL A 17 28.39 8.79 29.11
C VAL A 17 27.67 8.91 27.77
N MET A 18 26.57 8.17 27.62
CA MET A 18 25.49 8.71 26.81
C MET A 18 25.12 10.03 27.46
N LEU A 19 24.99 11.07 26.63
CA LEU A 19 24.52 12.38 27.04
C LEU A 19 23.19 12.23 27.81
N ALA A 20 23.29 12.10 29.14
CA ALA A 20 22.39 12.78 30.05
C ALA A 20 22.78 14.26 30.03
N GLY A 21 22.70 14.86 28.83
CA GLY A 21 22.45 16.28 28.74
C GLY A 21 21.04 16.42 29.25
N THR A 22 20.89 16.95 30.45
CA THR A 22 19.68 17.63 30.89
C THR A 22 19.45 18.78 29.92
N GLY A 23 18.99 18.48 28.71
CA GLY A 23 18.16 19.39 27.96
C GLY A 23 16.93 19.53 28.81
N ALA A 24 16.84 20.61 29.56
CA ALA A 24 15.55 21.08 29.99
C ALA A 24 14.68 21.07 28.73
N ALA A 25 13.69 20.18 28.69
CA ALA A 25 12.61 20.26 27.74
C ALA A 25 11.91 21.59 28.06
N PHE A 26 12.43 22.67 27.49
CA PHE A 26 11.65 23.86 27.29
C PHE A 26 10.56 23.43 26.32
N ALA A 27 9.44 22.95 26.87
CA ALA A 27 8.17 23.13 26.21
C ALA A 27 8.10 24.62 25.90
N GLN A 28 8.34 24.97 24.64
CA GLN A 28 8.22 26.34 24.21
C GLN A 28 6.72 26.63 24.26
N ASP A 29 6.32 27.31 25.34
CA ASP A 29 5.00 27.90 25.49
C ASP A 29 4.68 28.65 24.19
N GLY A 30 3.57 28.28 23.55
CA GLY A 30 2.88 29.00 22.48
C GLY A 30 3.75 29.76 21.47
N ALA A 31 4.03 29.13 20.33
CA ALA A 31 4.37 29.74 19.04
C ALA A 31 5.67 30.58 18.94
N PRO A 32 6.67 30.07 18.19
CA PRO A 32 7.47 30.95 17.34
C PRO A 32 7.62 30.48 15.89
N PHE A 33 7.11 29.30 15.53
CA PHE A 33 7.16 28.81 14.16
C PHE A 33 5.80 28.26 13.76
N GLN A 34 4.89 29.16 13.40
CA GLN A 34 3.74 28.80 12.57
C GLN A 34 4.32 28.36 11.21
N PRO A 35 4.14 27.11 10.76
CA PRO A 35 4.51 26.74 9.40
C PRO A 35 3.60 27.52 8.43
N LEU A 36 4.03 28.74 8.03
CA LEU A 36 3.48 29.50 6.90
C LEU A 36 3.25 28.54 5.73
N PRO A 37 2.18 28.57 4.92
CA PRO A 37 1.90 27.60 3.83
C PRO A 37 3.07 27.36 2.86
N ALA A 38 3.13 26.17 2.23
CA ALA A 38 4.24 25.74 1.37
C ALA A 38 4.50 26.74 0.26
N ASP A 39 5.73 26.80 -0.22
CA ASP A 39 5.89 27.36 -1.55
C ASP A 39 5.15 26.41 -2.49
N ARG A 40 4.03 26.89 -3.00
CA ARG A 40 3.17 26.16 -3.92
C ARG A 40 3.49 26.48 -5.37
N THR A 41 4.53 27.29 -5.61
CA THR A 41 4.96 27.65 -6.96
C THR A 41 5.67 26.46 -7.61
N MET A 42 4.90 25.41 -7.88
CA MET A 42 5.37 24.29 -8.67
C MET A 42 5.27 24.66 -10.14
N GLU A 43 6.36 24.45 -10.89
CA GLU A 43 6.30 24.52 -12.34
C GLU A 43 5.93 23.13 -12.88
N VAL A 44 4.97 23.07 -13.79
CA VAL A 44 4.61 21.84 -14.49
C VAL A 44 4.75 22.06 -15.99
N VAL A 45 5.47 21.14 -16.62
CA VAL A 45 5.52 21.03 -18.08
C VAL A 45 4.95 19.67 -18.45
N ASN A 46 3.92 19.63 -19.29
CA ASN A 46 3.30 18.41 -19.76
C ASN A 46 3.18 18.46 -21.28
N ASP A 47 3.73 17.47 -21.97
CA ASP A 47 3.64 17.33 -23.43
C ASP A 47 2.67 16.22 -23.88
N GLY A 48 1.93 15.63 -22.94
CA GLY A 48 1.02 14.51 -23.13
C GLY A 48 1.68 13.14 -22.97
N THR A 49 3.01 13.05 -23.00
CA THR A 49 3.77 11.79 -22.88
C THR A 49 4.69 11.77 -21.67
N LYS A 50 5.15 12.95 -21.28
CA LYS A 50 5.99 13.20 -20.11
C LYS A 50 5.43 14.38 -19.33
N THR A 51 5.45 14.27 -18.01
CA THR A 51 5.19 15.39 -17.11
C THR A 51 6.41 15.67 -16.24
N ILE A 52 6.88 16.90 -16.29
CA ILE A 52 8.00 17.40 -15.50
C ILE A 52 7.41 18.28 -14.40
N TYR A 53 7.61 17.86 -13.16
CA TYR A 53 7.30 18.62 -11.97
C TYR A 53 8.57 19.23 -11.42
N LYS A 54 8.53 20.52 -11.17
CA LYS A 54 9.54 21.19 -10.38
C LYS A 54 8.87 21.64 -9.11
N THR A 55 9.26 21.01 -8.01
CA THR A 55 8.71 21.33 -6.69
C THR A 55 8.99 22.79 -6.33
N GLY A 56 8.15 23.39 -5.49
CA GLY A 56 8.38 24.76 -5.02
C GLY A 56 9.74 24.88 -4.33
N SER A 57 10.33 26.07 -4.36
CA SER A 57 11.52 26.37 -3.58
C SER A 57 11.12 27.26 -2.41
N ALA A 58 11.55 26.92 -1.19
CA ALA A 58 11.21 27.77 -0.05
C ALA A 58 11.82 29.21 -0.16
N GLU A 59 12.63 29.48 -1.19
CA GLU A 59 13.10 30.80 -1.62
C GLU A 59 11.97 31.74 -2.08
N ALA A 60 10.92 31.22 -2.75
CA ALA A 60 9.82 32.04 -3.24
C ALA A 60 8.93 32.59 -2.10
N LEU A 61 8.94 31.94 -0.92
CA LEU A 61 8.18 32.37 0.25
C LEU A 61 8.78 33.59 0.97
N SER A 62 10.10 33.80 0.89
CA SER A 62 10.79 34.81 1.71
C SER A 62 11.20 36.06 0.92
N GLY A 63 11.30 35.97 -0.41
CA GLY A 63 11.93 37.00 -1.24
C GLY A 63 13.40 37.30 -0.89
N ALA A 64 13.99 36.53 0.03
CA ALA A 64 15.29 36.75 0.66
C ALA A 64 16.20 35.50 0.64
N GLY A 65 15.81 34.45 -0.09
CA GLY A 65 16.50 33.15 -0.15
C GLY A 65 15.84 32.06 0.72
N HIS A 66 16.31 30.82 0.61
CA HIS A 66 15.68 29.69 1.27
C HIS A 66 15.70 29.89 2.80
N PRO A 67 14.59 29.63 3.53
CA PRO A 67 14.50 29.83 4.99
C PRO A 67 15.50 28.99 5.76
N PHE A 68 15.93 27.86 5.18
CA PHE A 68 16.97 26.98 5.72
C PHE A 68 18.23 26.98 4.83
N PRO A 69 19.44 27.03 5.40
CA PRO A 69 20.67 26.84 4.62
C PRO A 69 20.67 25.44 3.96
N PRO A 70 21.33 25.25 2.80
CA PRO A 70 21.55 23.91 2.24
C PRO A 70 22.20 22.98 3.28
N SER A 71 21.74 21.73 3.35
CA SER A 71 22.35 20.71 4.20
C SER A 71 22.43 19.35 3.49
N GLU A 72 23.47 18.59 3.79
CA GLU A 72 23.58 17.18 3.38
C GLU A 72 22.94 16.29 4.45
N THR A 73 21.63 16.09 4.35
CA THR A 73 20.86 15.44 5.43
C THR A 73 21.25 13.99 5.69
N LEU A 74 21.92 13.33 4.73
CA LEU A 74 22.50 11.99 4.89
C LEU A 74 24.05 11.99 4.94
N GLY A 75 24.66 13.18 4.88
CA GLY A 75 26.10 13.37 4.87
C GLY A 75 26.62 13.91 6.21
N ALA A 76 27.53 14.87 6.13
CA ALA A 76 28.18 15.45 7.31
C ALA A 76 27.20 16.09 8.30
N ASP A 77 26.02 16.54 7.83
CA ASP A 77 25.00 17.22 8.62
C ASP A 77 23.93 16.28 9.18
N SER A 78 24.08 14.96 9.02
CA SER A 78 23.07 13.94 9.37
C SER A 78 22.63 13.91 10.84
N THR A 79 23.35 14.59 11.74
CA THR A 79 22.98 14.68 13.16
C THR A 79 22.09 15.89 13.49
N ASN A 80 22.05 16.89 12.61
CA ASN A 80 21.25 18.10 12.81
C ASN A 80 21.00 18.79 11.46
N PRO A 81 20.15 18.21 10.58
CA PRO A 81 19.91 18.78 9.27
C PRO A 81 19.20 20.13 9.42
N SER A 82 19.38 21.01 8.43
CA SER A 82 18.87 22.39 8.52
C SER A 82 17.35 22.47 8.50
N ASN A 83 16.68 21.41 8.05
CA ASN A 83 15.24 21.25 7.93
C ASN A 83 14.63 20.36 9.04
N LEU A 84 15.22 20.26 10.24
CA LEU A 84 14.59 19.56 11.38
C LEU A 84 14.08 20.57 12.43
N LEU A 85 12.80 20.47 12.78
CA LEU A 85 12.19 21.29 13.84
C LEU A 85 12.05 20.51 15.17
N PRO A 86 12.00 21.20 16.33
CA PRO A 86 11.73 20.55 17.62
C PRO A 86 10.37 19.84 17.69
N THR A 87 10.30 18.78 18.50
CA THR A 87 9.03 18.11 18.87
C THR A 87 8.15 19.05 19.71
N ILE A 88 6.84 19.09 19.43
CA ILE A 88 5.83 19.80 20.24
C ILE A 88 4.79 18.79 20.74
N PHE A 89 4.66 18.64 22.05
CA PHE A 89 3.68 17.74 22.69
C PHE A 89 2.36 18.48 22.96
N GLY A 90 1.65 18.79 21.88
CA GLY A 90 0.33 19.42 21.91
C GLY A 90 -0.39 19.17 20.60
N ASN A 91 -1.70 19.45 20.58
CA ASN A 91 -2.47 19.45 19.35
C ASN A 91 -1.84 20.41 18.32
N ALA A 92 -1.96 20.06 17.04
CA ALA A 92 -1.60 20.93 15.94
C ALA A 92 -2.46 22.20 15.92
N LEU A 93 -1.93 23.25 15.32
CA LEU A 93 -2.65 24.50 15.12
C LEU A 93 -2.95 24.70 13.62
N ASP A 94 -4.08 25.29 13.31
CA ASP A 94 -4.39 25.81 11.98
C ASP A 94 -3.57 27.08 11.70
N SER A 95 -3.67 27.59 10.47
CA SER A 95 -2.91 28.78 10.05
C SER A 95 -3.38 30.10 10.67
N ALA A 96 -4.50 30.13 11.39
CA ALA A 96 -4.93 31.25 12.23
C ALA A 96 -4.46 31.10 13.69
N GLY A 97 -3.83 29.98 14.03
CA GLY A 97 -3.36 29.67 15.38
C GLY A 97 -4.42 29.02 16.29
N ASN A 98 -5.55 28.59 15.74
CA ASN A 98 -6.54 27.82 16.51
C ASN A 98 -6.12 26.35 16.59
N GLU A 99 -6.50 25.70 17.67
CA GLU A 99 -6.21 24.29 17.89
C GLU A 99 -7.05 23.40 16.97
N ILE A 100 -6.40 22.41 16.34
CA ILE A 100 -7.05 21.31 15.64
C ILE A 100 -7.18 20.16 16.66
N PRO A 101 -8.38 19.88 17.21
CA PRO A 101 -8.54 18.88 18.26
C PRO A 101 -8.21 17.47 17.77
N ASN A 102 -7.92 16.54 18.69
CA ASN A 102 -7.57 15.15 18.41
C ASN A 102 -6.36 14.98 17.46
N THR A 103 -5.36 15.85 17.57
CA THR A 103 -4.10 15.77 16.81
C THR A 103 -2.85 15.64 17.68
N LEU A 104 -3.03 15.51 19.01
CA LEU A 104 -2.00 15.10 19.95
C LEU A 104 -1.80 13.59 19.83
N ASN A 105 -0.74 13.21 19.12
CA ASN A 105 -0.32 11.82 18.99
C ASN A 105 0.34 11.27 20.28
N SER A 106 0.89 10.06 20.24
CA SER A 106 1.65 9.46 21.34
C SER A 106 2.73 10.38 21.92
N THR A 107 2.77 10.51 23.25
CA THR A 107 3.80 11.25 24.01
C THR A 107 4.58 10.31 24.94
N PRO A 108 5.76 10.72 25.45
CA PRO A 108 6.52 9.93 26.41
C PRO A 108 5.73 9.59 27.69
N GLU A 109 4.86 10.50 28.14
CA GLU A 109 4.05 10.33 29.35
C GLU A 109 2.73 9.60 29.09
N ASN A 110 2.18 9.69 27.87
CA ASN A 110 0.96 8.98 27.49
C ASN A 110 1.08 8.41 26.05
N PRO A 111 1.28 7.09 25.89
CA PRO A 111 1.48 6.49 24.57
C PRO A 111 0.22 6.47 23.71
N TYR A 112 -0.99 6.56 24.29
CA TYR A 112 -2.27 6.37 23.59
C TYR A 112 -3.23 7.56 23.84
N ASN A 113 -2.95 8.71 23.24
CA ASN A 113 -3.80 9.91 23.41
C ASN A 113 -5.11 9.86 22.59
N LEU A 114 -5.10 9.14 21.46
CA LEU A 114 -6.19 9.15 20.49
C LEU A 114 -7.13 7.95 20.57
N HIS A 115 -6.86 6.99 21.45
CA HIS A 115 -7.75 5.85 21.70
C HIS A 115 -7.54 5.30 23.12
N PRO A 116 -8.56 4.69 23.75
CA PRO A 116 -8.37 3.90 24.96
C PRO A 116 -7.64 2.58 24.64
N ASP A 117 -7.27 1.81 25.66
CA ASP A 117 -6.76 0.44 25.44
C ASP A 117 -7.77 -0.37 24.60
N PRO A 118 -7.33 -1.06 23.53
CA PRO A 118 -8.21 -1.80 22.65
C PRO A 118 -8.82 -3.02 23.34
N VAL A 119 -9.98 -3.45 22.86
CA VAL A 119 -10.52 -4.75 23.22
C VAL A 119 -9.81 -5.82 22.39
N VAL A 120 -9.24 -6.82 23.06
CA VAL A 120 -8.47 -7.89 22.41
C VAL A 120 -9.18 -9.23 22.57
N SER A 121 -9.32 -9.99 21.49
CA SER A 121 -9.88 -11.35 21.51
C SER A 121 -9.13 -12.29 20.57
N VAL A 122 -9.22 -13.60 20.80
CA VAL A 122 -8.54 -14.62 19.98
C VAL A 122 -9.39 -14.95 18.75
N LEU A 123 -8.75 -15.05 17.58
CA LEU A 123 -9.41 -15.51 16.36
C LEU A 123 -9.72 -17.00 16.44
N ALA A 124 -10.93 -17.37 16.03
CA ALA A 124 -11.31 -18.79 15.92
C ALA A 124 -10.52 -19.52 14.81
N ASP A 125 -10.09 -18.79 13.78
CA ASP A 125 -9.27 -19.25 12.67
C ASP A 125 -8.36 -18.11 12.22
N ASP A 126 -7.05 -18.32 12.33
CA ASP A 126 -6.01 -17.31 12.04
C ASP A 126 -5.53 -17.34 10.59
N ARG A 127 -6.15 -18.16 9.72
CA ARG A 127 -5.75 -18.26 8.31
C ARG A 127 -6.22 -17.06 7.50
N GLY A 128 -5.28 -16.44 6.79
CA GLY A 128 -5.56 -15.43 5.78
C GLY A 128 -5.72 -16.01 4.37
N PRO A 129 -6.02 -15.15 3.38
CA PRO A 129 -6.08 -15.54 1.97
C PRO A 129 -4.76 -16.13 1.46
N GLU A 130 -3.61 -15.63 1.94
CA GLU A 130 -2.29 -16.18 1.55
C GLU A 130 -2.16 -17.66 1.95
N GLU A 131 -2.46 -18.00 3.21
CA GLU A 131 -2.41 -19.38 3.73
C GLU A 131 -3.43 -20.30 3.03
N ASP A 132 -4.64 -19.79 2.80
CA ASP A 132 -5.71 -20.56 2.21
C ASP A 132 -5.47 -20.84 0.71
N LEU A 133 -5.01 -19.84 -0.07
CA LEU A 133 -4.60 -20.04 -1.46
C LEU A 133 -3.38 -20.95 -1.57
N ALA A 134 -2.35 -20.76 -0.72
CA ALA A 134 -1.18 -21.63 -0.72
C ALA A 134 -1.54 -23.10 -0.46
N ARG A 135 -2.51 -23.37 0.42
CA ARG A 135 -3.02 -24.73 0.65
C ARG A 135 -3.72 -25.29 -0.58
N VAL A 136 -4.60 -24.52 -1.22
CA VAL A 136 -5.28 -24.95 -2.45
C VAL A 136 -4.26 -25.24 -3.55
N ILE A 137 -3.31 -24.33 -3.80
CA ILE A 137 -2.25 -24.50 -4.80
C ILE A 137 -1.45 -25.78 -4.53
N LYS A 138 -1.08 -26.04 -3.27
CA LYS A 138 -0.39 -27.27 -2.89
C LYS A 138 -1.19 -28.52 -3.27
N ARG A 139 -2.48 -28.56 -2.95
CA ARG A 139 -3.37 -29.70 -3.28
C ARG A 139 -3.54 -29.87 -4.79
N LEU A 140 -3.67 -28.77 -5.53
CA LEU A 140 -3.74 -28.80 -6.99
C LEU A 140 -2.45 -29.36 -7.61
N LYS A 141 -1.28 -28.97 -7.10
CA LYS A 141 0.03 -29.51 -7.52
C LYS A 141 0.17 -30.99 -7.20
N GLU A 142 -0.26 -31.41 -6.02
CA GLU A 142 -0.27 -32.83 -5.66
C GLU A 142 -1.13 -33.64 -6.64
N ALA A 143 -2.30 -33.11 -7.02
CA ALA A 143 -3.19 -33.77 -7.98
C ALA A 143 -2.62 -33.86 -9.41
N THR A 144 -1.89 -32.84 -9.87
CA THR A 144 -1.30 -32.83 -11.23
C THR A 144 0.02 -33.60 -11.31
N ASN A 145 0.84 -33.58 -10.25
CA ASN A 145 2.20 -34.16 -10.25
C ASN A 145 2.37 -35.37 -9.30
N TRP A 146 1.28 -36.06 -8.93
CA TRP A 146 1.29 -37.11 -7.91
C TRP A 146 2.33 -38.22 -8.17
N ARG A 147 2.67 -38.54 -9.43
CA ARG A 147 3.62 -39.63 -9.77
C ARG A 147 5.06 -39.29 -9.39
N GLU A 148 5.49 -38.05 -9.59
CA GLU A 148 6.82 -37.60 -9.18
C GLU A 148 6.92 -37.44 -7.66
N LEU A 149 5.85 -36.95 -7.04
CA LEU A 149 5.73 -36.90 -5.58
C LEU A 149 5.70 -38.31 -4.98
N TRP A 150 5.05 -39.28 -5.64
CA TRP A 150 5.13 -40.70 -5.29
C TRP A 150 6.53 -41.28 -5.50
N ALA A 151 7.22 -40.93 -6.58
CA ALA A 151 8.58 -41.41 -6.85
C ALA A 151 9.60 -40.88 -5.83
N THR A 152 9.45 -39.62 -5.40
CA THR A 152 10.29 -38.97 -4.38
C THR A 152 9.90 -39.33 -2.94
N THR A 153 8.67 -39.77 -2.69
CA THR A 153 8.29 -40.44 -1.42
C THR A 153 8.62 -41.93 -1.43
N GLN A 154 8.95 -42.49 -2.61
CA GLN A 154 9.45 -43.86 -2.79
C GLN A 154 10.98 -43.99 -2.76
N THR A 155 11.75 -42.95 -2.42
CA THR A 155 13.15 -43.11 -1.99
C THR A 155 13.19 -43.86 -0.65
N ARG A 156 12.90 -45.16 -0.74
CA ARG A 156 13.22 -46.16 0.25
C ARG A 156 14.73 -46.31 0.21
N PHE A 157 15.40 -45.75 1.21
CA PHE A 157 16.76 -46.16 1.51
C PHE A 157 16.78 -47.68 1.69
N HIS A 158 17.75 -48.35 1.06
CA HIS A 158 18.00 -49.77 1.27
C HIS A 158 18.38 -49.97 2.74
N GLY A 159 17.41 -50.35 3.58
CA GLY A 159 17.61 -50.49 5.04
C GLY A 159 16.39 -50.29 5.95
N GLY A 160 15.25 -49.78 5.47
CA GLY A 160 14.05 -49.66 6.31
C GLY A 160 14.01 -48.42 7.24
N LEU A 161 12.85 -48.20 7.86
CA LEU A 161 12.40 -46.93 8.49
C LEU A 161 13.39 -46.25 9.48
N ARG A 162 13.53 -44.93 9.32
CA ARG A 162 13.91 -43.91 10.33
C ARG A 162 15.22 -44.09 11.12
N VAL A 163 16.37 -43.89 10.48
CA VAL A 163 17.56 -43.37 11.19
C VAL A 163 18.33 -42.40 10.28
N PRO A 164 18.42 -41.10 10.59
CA PRO A 164 19.52 -40.28 10.13
C PRO A 164 20.79 -40.74 10.86
N THR A 165 21.84 -41.03 10.11
CA THR A 165 23.16 -41.47 10.63
C THR A 165 23.90 -40.37 11.41
N ASP A 166 23.33 -39.18 11.58
CA ASP A 166 23.94 -38.02 12.25
C ASP A 166 22.99 -37.42 13.32
N PRO A 167 23.31 -37.52 14.62
CA PRO A 167 22.47 -37.05 15.72
C PRO A 167 22.54 -35.53 16.00
N ARG A 168 23.13 -34.71 15.11
CA ARG A 168 23.34 -33.26 15.36
C ARG A 168 22.31 -32.31 14.75
N ARG A 169 21.30 -32.81 14.03
CA ARG A 169 20.16 -31.99 13.58
C ARG A 169 18.93 -32.38 14.40
N GLY A 170 18.53 -31.50 15.32
CA GLY A 170 17.43 -31.72 16.23
C GLY A 170 16.08 -31.66 15.50
N ASP A 171 15.36 -32.78 15.52
CA ASP A 171 13.92 -32.83 15.27
C ASP A 171 13.19 -32.87 16.61
N SER A 172 12.07 -32.16 16.70
CA SER A 172 11.10 -32.30 17.77
C SER A 172 10.63 -33.75 17.91
N GLU A 173 10.79 -34.33 19.09
CA GLU A 173 10.26 -35.66 19.42
C GLU A 173 8.73 -35.68 19.32
N VAL A 174 8.20 -36.48 18.41
CA VAL A 174 6.80 -36.92 18.47
C VAL A 174 6.71 -37.98 19.58
N PRO A 175 5.77 -37.87 20.55
CA PRO A 175 5.68 -38.81 21.66
C PRO A 175 5.44 -40.25 21.18
N ARG A 176 6.26 -41.18 21.66
CA ARG A 176 6.07 -42.63 21.49
C ARG A 176 5.03 -43.13 22.48
N GLY A 177 3.82 -43.36 21.98
CA GLY A 177 2.86 -44.34 22.49
C GLY A 177 2.43 -45.22 21.32
N ASP A 178 1.95 -46.42 21.60
CA ASP A 178 1.75 -47.53 20.65
C ASP A 178 0.69 -47.29 19.54
N ASP A 179 0.24 -46.04 19.37
CA ASP A 179 -0.74 -45.59 18.37
C ASP A 179 -0.10 -44.83 17.17
N ALA A 180 1.23 -44.67 17.15
CA ALA A 180 1.93 -43.90 16.10
C ALA A 180 2.60 -44.76 15.00
N ALA A 181 2.20 -46.03 14.86
CA ALA A 181 2.61 -46.87 13.74
C ALA A 181 1.72 -46.61 12.51
N GLY A 182 2.08 -45.61 11.71
CA GLY A 182 1.60 -45.53 10.32
C GLY A 182 0.51 -44.51 10.01
N GLN A 183 0.54 -43.31 10.59
CA GLN A 183 -0.04 -42.18 9.86
C GLN A 183 0.88 -41.85 8.68
N ILE A 184 0.59 -42.48 7.55
CA ILE A 184 0.90 -41.91 6.23
C ILE A 184 0.36 -40.47 6.32
N GLY A 185 1.21 -39.46 6.05
CA GLY A 185 0.74 -38.07 5.96
C GLY A 185 -0.51 -37.99 5.06
N GLU A 186 -1.29 -36.91 5.16
CA GLU A 186 -2.49 -36.69 4.32
C GLU A 186 -2.30 -37.31 2.93
N ARG A 187 -3.21 -38.21 2.54
CA ARG A 187 -3.14 -38.87 1.23
C ARG A 187 -2.90 -37.80 0.17
N VAL A 188 -1.77 -37.90 -0.54
CA VAL A 188 -1.45 -37.05 -1.71
C VAL A 188 -2.71 -36.97 -2.56
N ALA A 189 -3.20 -35.75 -2.82
CA ALA A 189 -4.41 -35.57 -3.61
C ALA A 189 -4.20 -36.27 -4.97
N THR A 190 -5.07 -37.22 -5.32
CA THR A 190 -4.97 -37.96 -6.60
C THR A 190 -5.90 -37.41 -7.69
N ARG A 191 -6.69 -36.39 -7.35
CA ARG A 191 -7.63 -35.69 -8.22
C ARG A 191 -7.72 -34.24 -7.77
N VAL A 192 -8.01 -33.34 -8.71
CA VAL A 192 -8.34 -31.96 -8.36
C VAL A 192 -9.73 -31.91 -7.75
N ASP A 193 -9.82 -31.25 -6.60
CA ASP A 193 -11.07 -31.05 -5.88
C ASP A 193 -11.77 -29.78 -6.41
N GLN A 194 -13.00 -29.94 -6.87
CA GLN A 194 -13.80 -28.83 -7.38
C GLN A 194 -14.20 -27.87 -6.24
N GLU A 195 -14.27 -28.37 -4.99
CA GLU A 195 -14.51 -27.53 -3.82
C GLU A 195 -13.29 -26.63 -3.53
N ASP A 196 -12.07 -27.14 -3.69
CA ASP A 196 -10.85 -26.33 -3.54
C ASP A 196 -10.76 -25.25 -4.63
N ILE A 197 -11.13 -25.57 -5.88
CA ILE A 197 -11.18 -24.57 -6.97
C ILE A 197 -12.23 -23.49 -6.65
N GLN A 198 -13.43 -23.89 -6.27
CA GLN A 198 -14.49 -22.93 -5.96
C GLN A 198 -14.11 -22.06 -4.77
N PHE A 199 -13.53 -22.65 -3.72
CA PHE A 199 -13.05 -21.90 -2.56
C PHE A 199 -11.97 -20.87 -2.94
N ALA A 200 -11.02 -21.21 -3.83
CA ALA A 200 -10.03 -20.24 -4.31
C ALA A 200 -10.66 -19.13 -5.17
N LEU A 201 -11.66 -19.44 -6.00
CA LEU A 201 -12.42 -18.43 -6.75
C LEU A 201 -13.18 -17.50 -5.79
N ASP A 202 -13.78 -18.05 -4.73
CA ASP A 202 -14.50 -17.27 -3.73
C ASP A 202 -13.59 -16.31 -2.97
N ILE A 203 -12.33 -16.69 -2.70
CA ILE A 203 -11.30 -15.79 -2.15
C ILE A 203 -11.00 -14.64 -3.12
N LEU A 204 -10.76 -14.95 -4.41
CA LEU A 204 -10.39 -13.94 -5.41
C LEU A 204 -11.53 -12.95 -5.68
N GLU A 205 -12.77 -13.45 -5.74
CA GLU A 205 -13.98 -12.67 -6.00
C GLU A 205 -14.55 -11.98 -4.76
N GLY A 206 -14.10 -12.35 -3.56
CA GLY A 206 -14.64 -11.85 -2.29
C GLY A 206 -16.07 -12.33 -2.05
N ASN A 207 -16.38 -13.58 -2.40
CA ASN A 207 -17.66 -14.21 -2.09
C ASN A 207 -17.71 -14.59 -0.60
N PRO A 208 -18.92 -14.78 -0.03
CA PRO A 208 -19.06 -15.18 1.38
C PRO A 208 -18.36 -16.51 1.68
N ILE A 209 -17.50 -16.51 2.70
CA ILE A 209 -16.75 -17.69 3.18
C ILE A 209 -16.67 -17.67 4.70
N ASN A 210 -16.39 -18.81 5.34
CA ASN A 210 -16.21 -18.86 6.80
C ASN A 210 -14.78 -18.44 7.22
N ARG A 211 -14.44 -17.18 6.95
CA ARG A 211 -13.14 -16.55 7.26
C ARG A 211 -13.33 -15.09 7.65
N VAL A 212 -12.38 -14.56 8.41
CA VAL A 212 -12.35 -13.15 8.82
C VAL A 212 -12.26 -12.18 7.63
N TYR A 213 -11.69 -12.59 6.50
CA TYR A 213 -11.59 -11.77 5.30
C TYR A 213 -12.76 -11.99 4.30
N SER A 214 -13.85 -12.61 4.75
CA SER A 214 -15.05 -12.83 3.93
C SER A 214 -15.58 -11.51 3.37
N GLY A 215 -15.89 -11.48 2.07
CA GLY A 215 -16.37 -10.27 1.39
C GLY A 215 -15.28 -9.34 0.85
N MET A 216 -14.02 -9.51 1.26
CA MET A 216 -12.88 -8.71 0.81
C MET A 216 -12.19 -9.39 -0.39
N PRO A 217 -12.41 -8.92 -1.63
CA PRO A 217 -11.87 -9.57 -2.82
C PRO A 217 -10.39 -9.27 -2.99
N LEU A 218 -9.62 -10.20 -3.57
CA LEU A 218 -8.26 -9.91 -4.05
C LEU A 218 -8.25 -9.28 -5.45
N LEU A 219 -9.35 -9.46 -6.19
CA LEU A 219 -9.66 -8.65 -7.37
C LEU A 219 -10.27 -7.34 -6.87
N ASN A 220 -9.57 -6.23 -7.00
CA ASN A 220 -9.98 -4.94 -6.41
C ASN A 220 -11.07 -4.23 -7.23
N TYR A 221 -12.20 -4.92 -7.49
CA TYR A 221 -13.31 -4.45 -8.32
C TYR A 221 -14.51 -3.93 -7.51
N LYS A 222 -14.47 -4.05 -6.18
CA LYS A 222 -15.58 -3.69 -5.28
C LYS A 222 -15.47 -2.30 -4.66
N GLY A 223 -14.61 -1.42 -5.18
CA GLY A 223 -14.42 -0.07 -4.64
C GLY A 223 -15.75 0.65 -4.32
N PRO A 224 -16.72 0.73 -5.25
CA PRO A 224 -18.01 1.40 -5.00
C PRO A 224 -18.81 0.90 -3.79
N GLU A 225 -18.62 -0.37 -3.40
CA GLU A 225 -19.32 -1.01 -2.27
C GLU A 225 -18.55 -0.86 -0.94
N GLN A 226 -17.33 -0.31 -0.99
CA GLN A 226 -16.44 -0.09 0.13
C GLN A 226 -16.42 1.39 0.58
N ILE A 227 -17.45 2.16 0.20
CA ILE A 227 -17.67 3.54 0.65
C ILE A 227 -18.58 3.49 1.87
N LYS A 228 -18.18 4.14 2.96
CA LYS A 228 -19.00 4.28 4.16
C LYS A 228 -19.24 5.74 4.50
N SER A 229 -20.41 6.07 5.02
CA SER A 229 -20.67 7.40 5.58
C SER A 229 -20.58 7.36 7.09
N VAL A 230 -20.13 8.46 7.69
CA VAL A 230 -20.16 8.61 9.15
C VAL A 230 -21.63 8.67 9.61
N ASP A 231 -21.98 7.87 10.60
CA ASP A 231 -23.32 7.87 11.19
C ASP A 231 -23.57 9.18 11.95
N PRO A 232 -24.60 9.97 11.58
CA PRO A 232 -24.89 11.25 12.21
C PRO A 232 -25.42 11.15 13.65
N GLU A 233 -25.91 9.98 14.10
CA GLU A 233 -26.42 9.84 15.47
C GLU A 233 -25.28 9.55 16.46
N THR A 234 -24.30 8.76 16.03
CA THR A 234 -23.18 8.31 16.88
C THR A 234 -21.87 9.05 16.61
N ASN A 235 -21.80 9.86 15.56
CA ASN A 235 -20.58 10.46 15.03
C ASN A 235 -19.45 9.43 14.84
N SER A 236 -19.81 8.25 14.33
CA SER A 236 -18.86 7.16 14.18
C SER A 236 -19.01 6.39 12.88
N VAL A 237 -17.95 5.68 12.50
CA VAL A 237 -17.95 4.73 11.38
C VAL A 237 -17.10 3.52 11.73
N THR A 238 -17.54 2.33 11.35
CA THR A 238 -16.78 1.09 11.61
C THR A 238 -15.97 0.69 10.39
N VAL A 239 -14.69 0.38 10.58
CA VAL A 239 -13.77 -0.09 9.54
C VAL A 239 -13.24 -1.45 9.95
N HIS A 240 -13.35 -2.45 9.07
CA HIS A 240 -12.79 -3.77 9.30
C HIS A 240 -11.57 -3.99 8.41
N GLN A 241 -10.44 -4.32 9.03
CA GLN A 241 -9.20 -4.65 8.34
C GLN A 241 -8.70 -6.05 8.69
N VAL A 242 -8.08 -6.70 7.71
CA VAL A 242 -7.39 -7.99 7.89
C VAL A 242 -5.92 -7.83 7.54
N TRP A 243 -5.07 -8.09 8.53
CA TRP A 243 -3.64 -7.82 8.49
C TRP A 243 -2.88 -9.13 8.35
N GLY A 244 -2.23 -9.34 7.20
CA GLY A 244 -1.38 -10.51 6.93
C GLY A 244 0.06 -10.11 6.60
N ARG A 245 0.87 -11.08 6.17
CA ARG A 245 2.30 -10.86 5.96
C ARG A 245 2.60 -9.77 4.91
N HIS A 246 1.96 -9.83 3.76
CA HIS A 246 2.26 -8.97 2.61
C HIS A 246 1.07 -8.08 2.21
N PHE A 247 0.01 -8.05 3.01
CA PHE A 247 -1.23 -7.35 2.67
C PHE A 247 -1.91 -6.77 3.91
N ILE A 248 -2.64 -5.69 3.69
CA ILE A 248 -3.75 -5.24 4.54
C ILE A 248 -4.97 -5.22 3.62
N LEU A 249 -5.99 -6.00 3.97
CA LEU A 249 -7.30 -5.89 3.32
C LEU A 249 -8.20 -5.03 4.18
N SER A 250 -9.10 -4.29 3.55
CA SER A 250 -10.08 -3.44 4.22
C SER A 250 -11.44 -3.59 3.56
N ASP A 251 -12.50 -3.54 4.35
CA ASP A 251 -13.87 -3.41 3.84
C ASP A 251 -14.24 -1.97 3.46
N THR A 252 -13.33 -1.03 3.71
CA THR A 252 -13.54 0.40 3.50
C THR A 252 -12.33 1.00 2.81
N PHE A 253 -12.52 1.60 1.64
CA PHE A 253 -11.47 2.38 0.96
C PHE A 253 -11.74 3.88 1.02
N SER A 254 -12.99 4.31 1.27
CA SER A 254 -13.34 5.71 1.40
C SER A 254 -14.43 5.92 2.46
N ILE A 255 -14.31 7.01 3.21
CA ILE A 255 -15.31 7.47 4.18
C ILE A 255 -15.84 8.82 3.73
N ASP A 256 -17.15 9.00 3.80
CA ASP A 256 -17.85 10.28 3.65
C ASP A 256 -18.05 10.93 5.04
N PRO A 257 -17.27 11.99 5.37
CA PRO A 257 -17.38 12.69 6.64
C PRO A 257 -18.39 13.85 6.61
N SER A 258 -19.27 13.95 5.61
CA SER A 258 -20.20 15.09 5.43
C SER A 258 -21.08 15.38 6.65
N ASN A 259 -21.38 14.37 7.47
CA ASN A 259 -22.18 14.52 8.69
C ASN A 259 -21.40 15.11 9.88
N VAL A 260 -20.07 15.17 9.82
CA VAL A 260 -19.19 15.54 10.95
C VAL A 260 -18.13 16.57 10.53
N LEU A 261 -18.42 17.42 9.54
CA LEU A 261 -17.46 18.39 9.03
C LEU A 261 -16.92 19.33 10.12
N ASP A 262 -17.78 19.71 11.06
CA ASP A 262 -17.45 20.65 12.14
C ASP A 262 -17.39 19.99 13.53
N GLU A 263 -17.51 18.67 13.61
CA GLU A 263 -17.59 17.92 14.86
C GLU A 263 -16.49 16.85 14.95
N GLU A 264 -15.95 16.63 16.15
CA GLU A 264 -15.10 15.47 16.41
C GLU A 264 -15.89 14.18 16.20
N TRP A 265 -15.22 13.14 15.71
CA TRP A 265 -15.84 11.86 15.35
C TRP A 265 -14.89 10.71 15.62
N THR A 266 -15.38 9.48 15.52
CA THR A 266 -14.60 8.27 15.84
C THR A 266 -14.61 7.28 14.68
N ILE A 267 -13.44 6.70 14.37
CA ILE A 267 -13.35 5.50 13.55
C ILE A 267 -13.21 4.31 14.49
N ASN A 268 -14.21 3.41 14.47
CA ASN A 268 -14.17 2.15 15.20
C ASN A 268 -13.46 1.13 14.33
N TYR A 269 -12.19 0.84 14.60
CA TYR A 269 -11.43 -0.14 13.85
C TYR A 269 -11.65 -1.53 14.44
N VAL A 270 -11.98 -2.50 13.60
CA VAL A 270 -11.87 -3.93 13.88
C VAL A 270 -10.69 -4.46 13.08
N VAL A 271 -9.62 -4.87 13.74
CA VAL A 271 -8.39 -5.33 13.09
C VAL A 271 -8.16 -6.80 13.42
N ASP A 272 -8.32 -7.66 12.42
CA ASP A 272 -8.00 -9.09 12.52
C ASP A 272 -6.58 -9.33 12.03
N VAL A 273 -5.70 -9.76 12.93
CA VAL A 273 -4.32 -10.06 12.59
C VAL A 273 -4.18 -11.55 12.33
N VAL A 274 -4.23 -11.93 11.06
CA VAL A 274 -4.06 -13.31 10.63
C VAL A 274 -2.58 -13.72 10.70
N LYS A 275 -2.32 -15.00 10.44
CA LYS A 275 -0.99 -15.61 10.48
C LYS A 275 0.05 -14.75 9.75
N ARG A 276 1.20 -14.54 10.41
CA ARG A 276 2.32 -13.69 9.98
C ARG A 276 1.97 -12.21 9.81
N GLY A 277 0.83 -11.76 10.34
CA GLY A 277 0.37 -10.38 10.32
C GLY A 277 0.87 -9.52 11.49
N HIS A 278 1.63 -10.06 12.44
CA HIS A 278 2.12 -9.31 13.61
C HIS A 278 2.71 -7.94 13.20
N GLU A 279 2.23 -6.85 13.82
CA GLU A 279 2.65 -5.49 13.52
C GLU A 279 2.27 -4.49 14.62
N ASP A 280 2.85 -3.29 14.60
CA ASP A 280 2.38 -2.17 15.40
C ASP A 280 1.26 -1.41 14.66
N TRP A 281 0.09 -1.30 15.28
CA TRP A 281 -1.02 -0.51 14.77
C TRP A 281 -0.70 0.99 14.89
N ALA A 282 -0.48 1.61 13.73
CA ALA A 282 -0.10 3.00 13.58
C ALA A 282 -0.85 3.64 12.42
N PRO A 283 -2.13 4.05 12.61
CA PRO A 283 -2.84 4.81 11.60
C PRO A 283 -2.16 6.17 11.43
N PHE A 284 -1.72 6.47 10.22
CA PHE A 284 -1.09 7.74 9.88
C PHE A 284 -2.12 8.66 9.25
N VAL A 285 -2.63 9.62 10.03
CA VAL A 285 -3.69 10.51 9.61
C VAL A 285 -3.08 11.74 8.94
N MET A 286 -3.65 12.15 7.81
CA MET A 286 -3.29 13.38 7.12
C MET A 286 -4.42 14.40 7.24
N TYR A 287 -4.07 15.61 7.65
CA TYR A 287 -4.98 16.73 7.80
C TYR A 287 -4.62 17.89 6.85
N PHE A 288 -5.65 18.56 6.35
CA PHE A 288 -5.58 19.89 5.78
C PHE A 288 -5.53 20.94 6.90
N ASP A 289 -5.08 22.14 6.55
CA ASP A 289 -5.34 23.38 7.28
C ASP A 289 -6.85 23.69 7.21
N ASP A 290 -7.38 24.52 8.11
CA ASP A 290 -8.82 24.80 8.17
C ASP A 290 -9.29 25.34 6.81
N PRO A 291 -10.12 24.58 6.06
CA PRO A 291 -10.57 25.03 4.74
C PRO A 291 -11.36 26.34 4.82
N ASN A 292 -12.01 26.64 5.95
CA ASN A 292 -12.79 27.86 6.14
C ASN A 292 -11.91 29.12 6.11
N LEU A 293 -10.64 29.02 6.53
CA LEU A 293 -9.67 30.12 6.46
C LEU A 293 -9.18 30.37 5.02
N ARG A 294 -9.45 29.43 4.12
CA ARG A 294 -8.92 29.36 2.75
C ARG A 294 -10.03 29.36 1.71
N GLY A 295 -11.23 29.84 2.06
CA GLY A 295 -12.36 29.92 1.14
C GLY A 295 -12.87 28.55 0.67
N GLY A 296 -12.78 27.53 1.54
CA GLY A 296 -13.14 26.13 1.25
C GLY A 296 -12.02 25.32 0.59
N VAL A 297 -10.81 25.86 0.48
CA VAL A 297 -9.68 25.16 -0.15
C VAL A 297 -8.91 24.35 0.89
N GLY A 298 -8.89 23.02 0.73
CA GLY A 298 -8.00 22.14 1.48
C GLY A 298 -6.54 22.44 1.15
N VAL A 299 -5.79 22.80 2.17
CA VAL A 299 -4.38 23.21 2.10
C VAL A 299 -3.61 22.15 2.90
N PRO A 300 -2.63 21.42 2.33
CA PRO A 300 -1.81 20.50 3.11
C PRO A 300 -1.28 21.17 4.38
N SER A 301 -1.42 20.48 5.52
CA SER A 301 -0.99 20.94 6.83
C SER A 301 -0.17 19.84 7.47
N VAL A 302 -0.77 19.11 8.40
CA VAL A 302 -0.10 18.21 9.31
C VAL A 302 -0.50 16.78 9.05
N ALA A 303 0.44 15.86 9.21
CA ALA A 303 0.20 14.43 9.24
C ALA A 303 0.84 13.83 10.50
N LEU A 304 0.29 12.75 11.01
CA LEU A 304 0.75 12.15 12.25
C LEU A 304 0.45 10.66 12.35
N ASP A 305 1.39 9.89 12.90
CA ASP A 305 1.07 8.58 13.46
C ASP A 305 0.21 8.76 14.69
N GLY A 306 -1.04 8.29 14.66
CA GLY A 306 -1.97 8.49 15.76
C GLY A 306 -1.63 7.68 17.01
N SER A 307 -1.01 6.51 16.83
CA SER A 307 -0.62 5.59 17.90
C SER A 307 0.45 4.61 17.44
N PHE A 308 1.01 3.86 18.39
CA PHE A 308 1.83 2.67 18.14
C PHE A 308 1.43 1.57 19.12
N PHE A 309 0.44 0.77 18.76
CA PHE A 309 -0.03 -0.33 19.59
C PHE A 309 0.43 -1.68 19.03
N PRO A 310 1.23 -2.48 19.75
CA PRO A 310 1.71 -3.77 19.25
C PRO A 310 0.55 -4.77 19.12
N MET A 311 0.41 -5.38 17.95
CA MET A 311 -0.59 -6.41 17.67
C MET A 311 0.06 -7.76 17.34
N ASN A 312 -0.43 -8.82 17.97
CA ASN A 312 -0.01 -10.20 17.75
C ASN A 312 -0.85 -10.90 16.69
N GLU A 313 -0.23 -11.85 15.98
CA GLU A 313 -0.95 -12.77 15.10
C GLU A 313 -1.92 -13.68 15.86
N GLY A 314 -3.06 -14.02 15.23
CA GLY A 314 -4.10 -14.86 15.82
C GLY A 314 -5.08 -14.11 16.72
N GLU A 315 -5.03 -12.78 16.77
CA GLU A 315 -5.87 -11.94 17.62
C GLU A 315 -6.64 -10.89 16.80
N ARG A 316 -7.80 -10.49 17.34
CA ARG A 316 -8.62 -9.36 16.93
C ARG A 316 -8.43 -8.21 17.91
N TYR A 317 -8.28 -7.02 17.38
CA TYR A 317 -8.19 -5.77 18.13
C TYR A 317 -9.31 -4.83 17.71
N GLU A 318 -10.03 -4.28 18.68
CA GLU A 318 -11.07 -3.28 18.45
C GLU A 318 -10.62 -1.95 19.08
N PHE A 319 -10.46 -0.91 18.24
CA PHE A 319 -10.00 0.42 18.63
C PHE A 319 -11.06 1.47 18.38
N ASP A 320 -11.31 2.33 19.37
CA ASP A 320 -12.09 3.56 19.21
C ASP A 320 -11.14 4.74 18.97
N PHE A 321 -10.90 5.06 17.70
CA PHE A 321 -9.91 6.06 17.30
C PHE A 321 -10.53 7.43 17.07
N LYS A 322 -10.13 8.41 17.89
CA LYS A 322 -10.62 9.79 17.84
C LYS A 322 -10.06 10.54 16.64
N MET A 323 -10.92 11.27 15.95
CA MET A 323 -10.58 12.09 14.80
C MET A 323 -10.88 13.57 15.05
N ALA A 324 -10.06 14.45 14.47
CA ALA A 324 -10.39 15.86 14.31
C ALA A 324 -11.65 16.04 13.42
N PRO A 325 -12.31 17.22 13.44
CA PRO A 325 -13.45 17.51 12.58
C PRO A 325 -13.22 17.15 11.11
N GLY A 326 -14.27 16.59 10.49
CA GLY A 326 -14.22 16.01 9.15
C GLY A 326 -13.68 16.96 8.08
N ARG A 327 -13.86 18.27 8.23
CA ARG A 327 -13.33 19.28 7.30
C ARG A 327 -11.80 19.30 7.20
N PHE A 328 -11.10 18.93 8.28
CA PHE A 328 -9.64 18.85 8.27
C PHE A 328 -9.17 17.55 7.62
N TRP A 329 -9.95 16.48 7.66
CA TRP A 329 -9.46 15.14 7.32
C TRP A 329 -9.24 14.99 5.81
N ASN A 330 -8.01 14.63 5.41
CA ASN A 330 -7.68 14.29 4.03
C ASN A 330 -7.84 12.79 3.80
N LEU A 331 -7.10 11.99 4.58
CA LEU A 331 -7.07 10.54 4.51
C LEU A 331 -6.39 9.95 5.73
N THR A 332 -6.49 8.63 5.89
CA THR A 332 -5.70 7.87 6.86
C THR A 332 -5.01 6.70 6.15
N TYR A 333 -3.69 6.58 6.33
CA TYR A 333 -2.92 5.44 5.86
C TYR A 333 -2.73 4.40 6.98
N HIS A 334 -2.73 3.13 6.60
CA HIS A 334 -2.43 1.99 7.47
C HIS A 334 -1.26 1.20 6.91
N TRP A 335 -0.23 1.02 7.73
CA TRP A 335 1.09 0.61 7.29
C TRP A 335 1.55 -0.64 8.01
N GLY A 336 2.10 -1.58 7.24
CA GLY A 336 2.92 -2.66 7.76
C GLY A 336 4.40 -2.29 7.76
N TRP A 337 4.88 -1.64 8.83
CA TRP A 337 6.27 -1.20 8.96
C TRP A 337 7.30 -2.31 8.72
N ARG A 338 6.99 -3.56 9.05
CA ARG A 338 7.91 -4.70 8.91
C ARG A 338 8.03 -5.22 7.48
N VAL A 339 7.03 -4.98 6.64
CA VAL A 339 6.96 -5.49 5.27
C VAL A 339 6.42 -4.38 4.37
N HIS A 340 7.32 -3.50 3.95
CA HIS A 340 7.01 -2.28 3.22
C HIS A 340 7.68 -2.28 1.84
N PRO A 341 7.06 -1.74 0.76
CA PRO A 341 5.74 -1.09 0.65
C PRO A 341 4.53 -2.00 0.36
N SER A 342 4.68 -3.32 0.25
CA SER A 342 3.55 -4.18 -0.18
C SER A 342 2.33 -4.15 0.76
N ARG A 343 2.55 -3.82 2.04
CA ARG A 343 1.54 -3.79 3.10
C ARG A 343 1.10 -2.36 3.46
N ILE A 344 0.43 -1.68 2.54
CA ILE A 344 -0.13 -0.34 2.77
C ILE A 344 -1.57 -0.30 2.24
N GLN A 345 -2.45 0.32 3.02
CA GLN A 345 -3.83 0.62 2.64
C GLN A 345 -4.14 2.08 3.00
N ALA A 346 -5.00 2.75 2.21
CA ALA A 346 -5.51 4.08 2.52
C ALA A 346 -7.03 4.08 2.61
N ILE A 347 -7.53 4.89 3.53
CA ILE A 347 -8.93 5.27 3.61
C ILE A 347 -9.04 6.75 3.25
N GLU A 348 -9.72 7.02 2.13
CA GLU A 348 -9.83 8.35 1.55
C GLU A 348 -11.05 9.13 2.03
N ASN A 349 -10.92 10.44 2.17
CA ASN A 349 -12.08 11.32 2.26
C ASN A 349 -12.84 11.33 0.92
N ALA A 350 -14.08 10.86 0.94
CA ALA A 350 -14.97 10.73 -0.22
C ALA A 350 -15.33 12.07 -0.87
N LEU A 351 -15.21 13.18 -0.13
CA LEU A 351 -15.52 14.52 -0.60
C LEU A 351 -14.39 15.12 -1.47
N LYS A 352 -13.22 14.45 -1.52
CA LYS A 352 -12.14 14.87 -2.41
C LYS A 352 -12.52 14.62 -3.86
N ALA A 353 -12.16 15.57 -4.72
CA ALA A 353 -12.47 15.54 -6.14
C ALA A 353 -11.23 15.66 -7.05
N PRO A 354 -10.25 14.74 -6.96
CA PRO A 354 -9.08 14.79 -7.82
C PRO A 354 -9.48 14.68 -9.29
N GLY A 355 -8.93 15.55 -10.13
CA GLY A 355 -9.32 15.57 -11.55
C GLY A 355 -10.79 15.97 -11.78
N GLY A 356 -11.42 16.66 -10.83
CA GLY A 356 -12.78 17.18 -10.99
C GLY A 356 -13.92 16.17 -10.81
N LYS A 357 -13.63 14.93 -10.41
CA LYS A 357 -14.62 13.92 -10.00
C LYS A 357 -14.31 13.45 -8.59
N SER A 358 -15.34 13.14 -7.80
CA SER A 358 -15.13 12.59 -6.46
C SER A 358 -14.44 11.24 -6.51
N ILE A 359 -13.74 10.87 -5.45
CA ILE A 359 -13.13 9.53 -5.30
C ILE A 359 -14.18 8.41 -5.53
N PRO A 360 -15.37 8.44 -4.90
CA PRO A 360 -16.47 7.54 -5.25
C PRO A 360 -16.80 7.48 -6.74
N GLN A 361 -16.87 8.63 -7.40
CA GLN A 361 -17.29 8.68 -8.81
C GLN A 361 -16.24 8.04 -9.73
N TRP A 362 -14.95 8.18 -9.43
CA TRP A 362 -13.89 7.49 -10.18
C TRP A 362 -14.08 5.97 -10.16
N GLU A 363 -14.36 5.41 -8.98
CA GLU A 363 -14.63 3.97 -8.81
C GLU A 363 -15.95 3.55 -9.51
N ILE A 364 -17.02 4.32 -9.36
CA ILE A 364 -18.33 4.04 -9.97
C ILE A 364 -18.25 4.06 -11.50
N ASP A 365 -17.52 5.02 -12.08
CA ASP A 365 -17.34 5.14 -13.53
C ASP A 365 -16.65 3.91 -14.14
N VAL A 366 -15.81 3.23 -13.36
CA VAL A 366 -15.06 2.05 -13.79
C VAL A 366 -15.83 0.75 -13.50
N PHE A 367 -16.25 0.54 -12.26
CA PHE A 367 -16.79 -0.76 -11.80
C PHE A 367 -18.31 -0.82 -11.74
N GLY A 368 -19.01 0.32 -11.92
CA GLY A 368 -20.45 0.46 -11.74
C GLY A 368 -20.83 0.63 -10.27
N GLU A 369 -22.06 1.08 -9.99
CA GLU A 369 -22.50 1.41 -8.61
C GLU A 369 -22.55 0.20 -7.66
N ALA A 370 -22.86 -1.00 -8.17
CA ALA A 370 -23.02 -2.22 -7.38
C ALA A 370 -22.44 -3.43 -8.14
N PRO A 371 -21.10 -3.53 -8.24
CA PRO A 371 -20.43 -4.59 -9.00
C PRO A 371 -20.78 -6.01 -8.54
N SER A 372 -21.18 -6.22 -7.27
CA SER A 372 -21.57 -7.54 -6.77
C SER A 372 -23.05 -7.89 -6.97
N SER A 373 -23.86 -6.96 -7.50
CA SER A 373 -25.33 -7.12 -7.62
C SER A 373 -25.78 -8.28 -8.52
N SER A 374 -24.94 -8.69 -9.48
CA SER A 374 -25.20 -9.82 -10.36
C SER A 374 -23.89 -10.38 -10.93
N GLU A 375 -23.93 -11.62 -11.43
CA GLU A 375 -22.78 -12.21 -12.12
C GLU A 375 -22.34 -11.36 -13.33
N ALA A 376 -23.29 -10.77 -14.07
CA ALA A 376 -22.99 -9.92 -15.22
C ALA A 376 -22.28 -8.62 -14.81
N ALA A 377 -22.73 -7.97 -13.73
CA ALA A 377 -22.09 -6.78 -13.17
C ALA A 377 -20.66 -7.10 -12.67
N LYS A 378 -20.51 -8.22 -11.96
CA LYS A 378 -19.21 -8.68 -11.44
C LYS A 378 -18.22 -8.94 -12.57
N LEU A 379 -18.65 -9.66 -13.61
CA LEU A 379 -17.80 -9.95 -14.76
C LEU A 379 -17.46 -8.70 -15.57
N ALA A 380 -18.37 -7.72 -15.66
CA ALA A 380 -18.10 -6.44 -16.29
C ALA A 380 -17.04 -5.63 -15.51
N ALA A 381 -17.16 -5.57 -14.19
CA ALA A 381 -16.21 -4.90 -13.30
C ALA A 381 -14.82 -5.57 -13.31
N ILE A 382 -14.75 -6.89 -13.14
CA ILE A 382 -13.49 -7.66 -13.29
C ILE A 382 -12.91 -7.51 -14.70
N GLY A 383 -13.78 -7.31 -15.70
CA GLY A 383 -13.39 -7.04 -17.08
C GLY A 383 -12.63 -5.73 -17.27
N MET A 384 -12.70 -4.78 -16.34
CA MET A 384 -11.90 -3.53 -16.36
C MET A 384 -10.48 -3.70 -15.83
N ILE A 385 -10.24 -4.73 -15.02
CA ILE A 385 -8.91 -5.07 -14.54
C ILE A 385 -8.08 -5.66 -15.69
N GLY A 386 -6.81 -5.25 -15.76
CA GLY A 386 -5.81 -5.68 -16.72
C GLY A 386 -5.49 -7.16 -16.64
N ASP A 387 -5.09 -7.74 -17.77
CA ASP A 387 -4.88 -9.18 -17.86
C ASP A 387 -3.54 -9.64 -17.28
N LEU A 388 -2.60 -8.72 -17.09
CA LEU A 388 -1.34 -8.97 -16.38
C LEU A 388 -1.52 -8.95 -14.85
N ALA A 389 -2.71 -8.63 -14.34
CA ALA A 389 -3.04 -8.67 -12.92
C ALA A 389 -2.79 -10.08 -12.35
N PRO A 390 -1.89 -10.24 -11.35
CA PRO A 390 -1.64 -11.55 -10.75
C PRO A 390 -2.91 -12.23 -10.21
N ALA A 391 -3.81 -11.48 -9.56
CA ALA A 391 -5.10 -11.98 -9.08
C ALA A 391 -6.02 -12.45 -10.22
N LYS A 392 -6.07 -11.71 -11.34
CA LYS A 392 -6.89 -12.07 -12.51
C LYS A 392 -6.33 -13.28 -13.26
N ARG A 393 -5.01 -13.42 -13.33
CA ARG A 393 -4.33 -14.59 -13.90
C ARG A 393 -4.67 -15.87 -13.12
N MET A 394 -4.60 -15.81 -11.78
CA MET A 394 -5.09 -16.91 -10.92
C MET A 394 -6.57 -17.21 -11.20
N TRP A 395 -7.41 -16.18 -11.26
CA TRP A 395 -8.86 -16.31 -11.48
C TRP A 395 -9.20 -16.98 -12.83
N LEU A 396 -8.57 -16.52 -13.92
CA LEU A 396 -8.73 -17.10 -15.26
C LEU A 396 -8.28 -18.56 -15.31
N ALA A 397 -7.11 -18.85 -14.74
CA ALA A 397 -6.57 -20.20 -14.72
C ALA A 397 -7.44 -21.16 -13.87
N LEU A 398 -7.96 -20.72 -12.72
CA LEU A 398 -8.89 -21.48 -11.90
C LEU A 398 -10.23 -21.74 -12.61
N LYS A 399 -10.79 -20.74 -13.31
CA LYS A 399 -12.00 -20.92 -14.12
C LYS A 399 -11.79 -21.93 -15.24
N ALA A 400 -10.68 -21.82 -15.97
CA ALA A 400 -10.31 -22.79 -16.99
C ALA A 400 -10.13 -24.19 -16.41
N LEU A 401 -9.54 -24.31 -15.21
CA LEU A 401 -9.36 -25.57 -14.51
C LEU A 401 -10.69 -26.20 -14.06
N ARG A 402 -11.66 -25.38 -13.65
CA ARG A 402 -13.02 -25.80 -13.28
C ARG A 402 -13.76 -26.43 -14.45
N GLU A 403 -13.61 -25.86 -15.64
CA GLU A 403 -14.24 -26.34 -16.88
C GLU A 403 -13.52 -27.54 -17.49
N TYR A 404 -12.24 -27.73 -17.18
CA TYR A 404 -11.43 -28.80 -17.75
C TYR A 404 -11.70 -30.15 -17.04
N ASN A 405 -12.22 -31.13 -17.78
CA ASN A 405 -12.37 -32.49 -17.28
C ASN A 405 -10.99 -33.19 -17.25
N PHE A 406 -10.48 -33.45 -16.04
CA PHE A 406 -9.14 -34.00 -15.77
C PHE A 406 -8.88 -35.38 -16.38
N ASN A 407 -8.46 -35.44 -17.64
CA ASN A 407 -8.10 -36.69 -18.32
C ASN A 407 -6.62 -36.81 -18.74
N GLY A 408 -5.75 -35.85 -18.35
CA GLY A 408 -4.31 -35.88 -18.64
C GLY A 408 -3.47 -35.78 -17.36
N ARG A 409 -2.38 -36.58 -17.26
CA ARG A 409 -1.60 -36.81 -16.02
C ARG A 409 -0.08 -36.73 -16.24
N THR A 410 0.35 -35.77 -17.05
CA THR A 410 1.77 -35.48 -17.35
C THR A 410 2.07 -34.02 -17.03
N GLU A 411 3.34 -33.68 -16.80
CA GLU A 411 3.77 -32.30 -16.54
C GLU A 411 3.43 -31.32 -17.67
N THR A 412 3.26 -31.84 -18.90
CA THR A 412 2.83 -31.10 -20.08
C THR A 412 1.32 -31.05 -20.28
N SER A 413 0.54 -31.61 -19.34
CA SER A 413 -0.91 -31.56 -19.43
C SER A 413 -1.41 -30.12 -19.23
N THR A 414 -2.49 -29.76 -19.92
CA THR A 414 -3.19 -28.48 -19.77
C THR A 414 -3.42 -28.13 -18.29
N ALA A 415 -3.84 -29.11 -17.49
CA ALA A 415 -4.04 -28.92 -16.06
C ALA A 415 -2.75 -28.60 -15.28
N ALA A 416 -1.64 -29.29 -15.56
CA ALA A 416 -0.36 -29.01 -14.91
C ALA A 416 0.14 -27.60 -15.25
N LEU A 417 -0.03 -27.16 -16.49
CA LEU A 417 0.33 -25.81 -16.92
C LEU A 417 -0.57 -24.73 -16.26
N LEU A 418 -1.88 -24.97 -16.16
CA LEU A 418 -2.79 -24.08 -15.43
C LEU A 418 -2.43 -23.96 -13.95
N VAL A 419 -2.09 -25.08 -13.29
CA VAL A 419 -1.66 -25.06 -11.88
C VAL A 419 -0.33 -24.32 -11.70
N LYS A 420 0.62 -24.50 -12.62
CA LYS A 420 1.86 -23.73 -12.64
C LYS A 420 1.58 -22.24 -12.76
N GLU A 421 0.68 -21.85 -13.67
CA GLU A 421 0.30 -20.45 -13.85
C GLU A 421 -0.36 -19.85 -12.60
N ILE A 422 -1.24 -20.59 -11.91
CA ILE A 422 -1.83 -20.17 -10.63
C ILE A 422 -0.72 -19.94 -9.59
N GLU A 423 0.23 -20.88 -9.46
CA GLU A 423 1.32 -20.77 -8.51
C GLU A 423 2.24 -19.57 -8.80
N GLU A 424 2.66 -19.41 -10.05
CA GLU A 424 3.54 -18.31 -10.41
C GLU A 424 2.83 -16.95 -10.25
N ALA A 425 1.53 -16.86 -10.57
CA ALA A 425 0.74 -15.64 -10.36
C ALA A 425 0.51 -15.36 -8.86
N PHE A 426 0.37 -16.40 -8.03
CA PHE A 426 0.34 -16.24 -6.58
C PHE A 426 1.64 -15.63 -6.04
N PHE A 427 2.81 -16.02 -6.58
CA PHE A 427 4.08 -15.41 -6.18
C PHE A 427 4.23 -13.96 -6.67
N ASP A 428 3.76 -13.65 -7.88
CA ASP A 428 3.72 -12.27 -8.39
C ASP A 428 2.84 -11.38 -7.48
N TRP A 429 1.65 -11.85 -7.10
CA TRP A 429 0.71 -11.13 -6.23
C TRP A 429 1.33 -10.74 -4.88
N LYS A 430 2.15 -11.61 -4.29
CA LYS A 430 2.75 -11.40 -2.97
C LYS A 430 3.83 -10.32 -2.93
N ASN A 431 4.47 -10.02 -4.07
CA ASN A 431 5.63 -9.14 -4.10
C ASN A 431 5.38 -7.90 -4.97
N ARG A 432 4.91 -6.83 -4.34
CA ARG A 432 4.70 -5.53 -4.99
C ARG A 432 5.99 -4.71 -5.20
N ASN A 433 7.14 -5.24 -4.78
CA ASN A 433 8.47 -4.64 -5.03
C ASN A 433 9.13 -5.17 -6.30
N LYS A 434 8.37 -5.95 -7.08
CA LYS A 434 8.79 -6.44 -8.38
C LYS A 434 7.61 -6.30 -9.34
N LEU A 435 7.92 -5.96 -10.58
CA LEU A 435 6.91 -6.00 -11.63
C LEU A 435 6.48 -7.46 -11.87
N PRO A 436 5.18 -7.72 -12.05
CA PRO A 436 4.69 -9.06 -12.34
C PRO A 436 5.25 -9.58 -13.67
N ARG A 437 5.29 -10.91 -13.84
CA ARG A 437 5.72 -11.54 -15.10
C ARG A 437 4.93 -10.98 -16.29
N GLY A 438 5.63 -10.66 -17.38
CA GLY A 438 5.05 -10.08 -18.59
C GLY A 438 5.23 -8.57 -18.72
N VAL A 439 5.79 -7.90 -17.71
CA VAL A 439 6.13 -6.48 -17.75
C VAL A 439 7.64 -6.31 -17.78
N THR A 440 8.14 -5.60 -18.78
CA THR A 440 9.57 -5.27 -18.89
C THR A 440 9.84 -3.95 -18.15
N PRO A 441 10.76 -3.90 -17.18
CA PRO A 441 11.11 -2.65 -16.50
C PRO A 441 11.87 -1.70 -17.44
N ASP A 442 11.69 -0.40 -17.23
CA ASP A 442 12.53 0.62 -17.86
C ASP A 442 13.79 0.82 -17.02
N LEU A 443 14.91 0.27 -17.51
CA LEU A 443 16.20 0.34 -16.83
C LEU A 443 16.91 1.69 -17.01
N THR A 444 16.31 2.63 -17.75
CA THR A 444 16.84 3.99 -17.93
C THR A 444 16.24 5.00 -16.96
N ALA A 445 15.09 4.67 -16.36
CA ALA A 445 14.48 5.43 -15.27
C ALA A 445 15.02 4.98 -13.91
N ASP A 446 14.86 5.81 -12.88
CA ASP A 446 15.22 5.46 -11.50
C ASP A 446 14.23 4.43 -10.92
N SER A 447 12.97 4.52 -11.34
CA SER A 447 11.94 3.55 -10.98
C SER A 447 10.93 3.31 -12.10
N THR A 448 10.39 2.10 -12.13
CA THR A 448 9.23 1.73 -12.96
C THR A 448 8.06 1.38 -12.06
N LEU A 449 6.91 2.03 -12.28
CA LEU A 449 5.64 1.68 -11.62
C LEU A 449 4.69 1.06 -12.64
N PHE A 450 3.92 0.07 -12.19
CA PHE A 450 2.92 -0.62 -12.98
C PHE A 450 1.59 -0.65 -12.24
N TYR A 451 0.60 0.06 -12.79
CA TYR A 451 -0.79 0.04 -12.34
C TYR A 451 -1.50 -1.15 -12.96
N VAL A 452 -2.01 -2.05 -12.12
CA VAL A 452 -2.81 -3.21 -12.54
C VAL A 452 -3.61 -3.75 -11.36
N ASN A 453 -4.81 -4.31 -11.61
CA ASN A 453 -5.70 -4.80 -10.55
C ASN A 453 -6.09 -3.70 -9.56
N ASN A 454 -6.28 -2.47 -10.05
CA ASN A 454 -6.54 -1.30 -9.23
C ASN A 454 -5.54 -1.14 -8.06
N THR A 455 -4.27 -1.49 -8.32
CA THR A 455 -3.17 -1.41 -7.37
C THR A 455 -1.86 -1.09 -8.12
N ILE A 456 -0.78 -0.89 -7.37
CA ILE A 456 0.53 -0.52 -7.90
C ILE A 456 1.57 -1.59 -7.53
N TYR A 457 2.34 -2.01 -8.52
CA TYR A 457 3.62 -2.72 -8.37
C TYR A 457 4.74 -1.76 -8.77
N GLY A 458 5.86 -1.80 -8.06
CA GLY A 458 6.99 -0.91 -8.36
C GLY A 458 8.31 -1.65 -8.30
N MET A 459 9.27 -1.17 -9.10
CA MET A 459 10.64 -1.66 -9.13
C MET A 459 11.60 -0.48 -9.19
N LEU A 460 12.57 -0.45 -8.27
CA LEU A 460 13.72 0.46 -8.35
C LEU A 460 14.79 -0.14 -9.25
N THR A 461 15.36 0.66 -10.13
CA THR A 461 16.46 0.23 -10.99
C THR A 461 17.67 -0.13 -10.14
N GLY A 462 18.27 -1.29 -10.38
CA GLY A 462 19.38 -1.82 -9.57
C GLY A 462 18.97 -2.62 -8.33
N HIS A 463 17.67 -2.74 -8.04
CA HIS A 463 17.16 -3.56 -6.94
C HIS A 463 16.40 -4.79 -7.46
N ASP A 464 16.57 -5.94 -6.80
CA ASP A 464 15.95 -7.21 -7.22
C ASP A 464 14.58 -7.49 -6.54
N GLY A 465 14.14 -6.58 -5.67
CA GLY A 465 12.87 -6.68 -4.93
C GLY A 465 12.82 -7.84 -3.92
N THR A 466 13.95 -8.50 -3.63
CA THR A 466 13.98 -9.72 -2.79
C THR A 466 14.12 -9.43 -1.30
N THR A 467 14.58 -8.24 -0.93
CA THR A 467 14.92 -7.93 0.47
C THR A 467 13.69 -7.81 1.37
N GLY A 468 12.47 -7.74 0.81
CA GLY A 468 11.21 -7.51 1.56
C GLY A 468 11.20 -6.21 2.38
N SER A 469 12.30 -5.45 2.29
CA SER A 469 12.58 -4.20 2.97
C SER A 469 12.23 -3.04 2.06
N GLN A 470 12.16 -1.84 2.64
CA GLN A 470 12.01 -0.60 1.92
C GLN A 470 12.94 -0.49 0.70
N GLY A 471 12.37 -0.14 -0.45
CA GLY A 471 13.16 0.35 -1.58
C GLY A 471 13.84 1.66 -1.17
N ARG A 472 15.09 1.87 -1.57
CA ARG A 472 15.86 3.07 -1.24
C ARG A 472 16.24 3.84 -2.48
N PHE A 473 16.06 5.16 -2.45
CA PHE A 473 16.59 6.07 -3.46
C PHE A 473 17.66 6.93 -2.80
N ASP A 474 18.91 6.49 -2.89
CA ASP A 474 20.03 7.08 -2.16
C ASP A 474 20.61 8.32 -2.89
N GLU A 475 20.21 8.55 -4.14
CA GLU A 475 20.69 9.62 -5.02
C GLU A 475 20.22 11.02 -4.58
N TRP A 476 19.06 11.11 -3.95
CA TRP A 476 18.56 12.37 -3.40
C TRP A 476 19.30 12.72 -2.12
N THR A 477 20.39 13.47 -2.21
CA THR A 477 21.18 13.87 -1.02
C THR A 477 21.17 15.38 -0.78
N THR A 478 20.84 16.15 -1.83
CA THR A 478 20.82 17.61 -1.83
C THR A 478 19.64 18.10 -2.67
N ARG A 479 19.18 19.33 -2.43
CA ARG A 479 18.28 20.02 -3.37
C ARG A 479 18.84 20.07 -4.79
N GLY A 480 17.97 19.95 -5.78
CA GLY A 480 18.27 19.89 -7.21
C GLY A 480 18.35 18.47 -7.78
N THR A 481 18.24 17.42 -6.95
CA THR A 481 18.14 16.04 -7.46
C THR A 481 16.85 15.85 -8.25
N THR A 482 16.95 15.12 -9.34
CA THR A 482 15.82 14.73 -10.18
C THR A 482 15.52 13.25 -10.00
N LEU A 483 14.24 12.92 -9.81
CA LEU A 483 13.70 11.57 -9.87
C LEU A 483 13.03 11.35 -11.22
N ASN A 484 13.39 10.25 -11.91
CA ASN A 484 12.77 9.80 -13.15
C ASN A 484 11.95 8.53 -12.90
N VAL A 485 10.68 8.58 -13.27
CA VAL A 485 9.72 7.50 -13.08
C VAL A 485 9.06 7.15 -14.40
N THR A 486 9.14 5.89 -14.79
CA THR A 486 8.34 5.36 -15.90
C THR A 486 7.07 4.73 -15.33
N LEU A 487 5.92 5.16 -15.86
CA LEU A 487 4.60 4.68 -15.45
C LEU A 487 4.01 3.81 -16.56
N TYR A 488 3.63 2.59 -16.20
CA TYR A 488 2.88 1.68 -17.05
C TYR A 488 1.49 1.42 -16.46
N ASN A 489 0.48 1.38 -17.32
CA ASN A 489 -0.88 1.01 -16.95
C ASN A 489 -1.30 -0.23 -17.73
N GLY A 490 -1.65 -1.30 -17.00
CA GLY A 490 -2.19 -2.54 -17.54
C GLY A 490 -3.71 -2.64 -17.43
N ASP A 491 -4.34 -1.80 -16.60
CA ASP A 491 -5.79 -1.75 -16.44
C ASP A 491 -6.47 -1.00 -17.60
N TYR A 492 -7.75 -1.29 -17.82
CA TYR A 492 -8.52 -0.75 -18.94
C TYR A 492 -9.24 0.57 -18.62
N PHE A 493 -8.74 1.28 -17.62
CA PHE A 493 -9.20 2.59 -17.17
C PHE A 493 -7.99 3.46 -16.81
N PRO A 494 -8.13 4.80 -16.82
CA PRO A 494 -7.01 5.68 -16.53
C PRO A 494 -6.63 5.65 -15.04
N HIS A 495 -5.34 5.74 -14.76
CA HIS A 495 -4.82 5.96 -13.41
C HIS A 495 -4.21 7.36 -13.31
N GLY A 496 -4.09 7.87 -12.08
CA GLY A 496 -3.29 9.07 -11.80
C GLY A 496 -1.97 8.69 -11.14
N TYR A 497 -0.95 9.51 -11.34
CA TYR A 497 0.26 9.49 -10.54
C TYR A 497 0.31 10.76 -9.70
N PHE A 498 0.47 10.57 -8.41
CA PHE A 498 0.70 11.65 -7.46
C PHE A 498 1.86 11.28 -6.56
N SER A 499 2.69 12.26 -6.21
CA SER A 499 3.74 12.07 -5.22
C SER A 499 3.61 13.04 -4.06
N VAL A 500 3.91 12.57 -2.85
CA VAL A 500 3.90 13.33 -1.61
C VAL A 500 5.21 13.10 -0.86
N ASP A 501 5.68 14.15 -0.21
CA ASP A 501 6.79 14.16 0.74
C ASP A 501 6.29 14.45 2.17
N PHE A 502 7.04 13.96 3.15
CA PHE A 502 6.72 14.02 4.58
C PHE A 502 7.82 14.71 5.39
N GLY A 503 8.31 15.86 4.93
CA GLY A 503 9.10 16.75 5.80
C GLY A 503 10.09 17.67 5.11
N GLY A 504 10.31 17.54 3.80
CA GLY A 504 11.42 18.17 3.12
C GLY A 504 11.27 19.67 2.86
N LEU A 505 10.11 20.16 2.39
CA LEU A 505 9.98 21.57 1.97
C LEU A 505 9.97 22.57 3.14
N ARG A 506 9.79 22.09 4.37
CA ARG A 506 9.44 22.93 5.53
C ARG A 506 10.13 22.59 6.83
N GLY A 507 10.65 21.37 6.93
CA GLY A 507 11.09 20.81 8.18
C GLY A 507 9.95 20.71 9.20
N TRP A 508 9.47 19.52 9.48
CA TRP A 508 8.92 19.20 10.78
C TRP A 508 8.92 17.69 10.87
N GLU A 509 9.78 17.13 11.70
CA GLU A 509 9.65 15.73 12.13
C GLU A 509 9.87 15.74 13.64
N ASN A 510 8.90 15.26 14.42
CA ASN A 510 9.17 14.98 15.84
C ASN A 510 10.41 14.09 15.94
N THR A 511 11.38 14.44 16.78
CA THR A 511 12.51 13.56 17.08
C THR A 511 12.00 12.24 17.66
N PHE A 512 12.63 11.10 17.31
CA PHE A 512 12.18 9.75 17.67
C PHE A 512 11.77 9.63 19.15
N HIS A 513 10.62 9.00 19.41
CA HIS A 513 10.22 8.61 20.75
C HIS A 513 9.91 7.12 20.80
N ASN A 514 10.63 6.39 21.64
CA ASN A 514 10.31 5.00 21.90
C ASN A 514 9.05 4.94 22.78
N THR A 515 8.00 4.27 22.30
CA THR A 515 6.74 4.16 23.04
C THR A 515 6.80 3.14 24.19
N LEU A 516 7.79 2.22 24.21
CA LEU A 516 7.91 1.21 25.27
C LEU A 516 9.38 0.85 25.63
N PRO A 517 9.74 0.69 26.92
CA PRO A 517 11.08 0.28 27.35
C PRO A 517 11.48 -1.15 26.92
N LEU A 518 10.52 -2.05 26.72
CA LEU A 518 10.71 -3.42 26.25
C LEU A 518 9.38 -3.90 25.65
N ASN A 519 9.44 -4.48 24.44
CA ASN A 519 8.37 -5.13 23.65
C ASN A 519 7.69 -4.34 22.53
N GLY A 520 7.99 -3.06 22.31
CA GLY A 520 7.85 -2.44 20.98
C GLY A 520 9.12 -2.69 20.16
N GLN A 521 9.06 -2.65 18.82
CA GLN A 521 10.24 -2.87 17.96
C GLN A 521 11.32 -1.76 17.98
N GLY A 522 11.41 -1.03 19.10
CA GLY A 522 12.62 -0.29 19.47
C GLY A 522 12.86 1.00 18.66
N PRO A 523 13.92 1.73 19.01
CA PRO A 523 14.06 3.20 18.93
C PRO A 523 14.21 3.83 17.53
N TRP A 524 13.70 3.22 16.46
CA TRP A 524 14.12 3.55 15.09
C TRP A 524 13.05 4.09 14.14
N PHE A 525 11.74 4.04 14.46
CA PHE A 525 10.71 4.29 13.43
C PHE A 525 9.38 4.90 13.94
N THR A 526 9.42 6.04 14.63
CA THR A 526 8.19 6.84 14.84
C THR A 526 8.24 8.08 13.95
N PHE A 527 7.28 8.27 13.02
CA PHE A 527 7.19 9.55 12.28
C PHE A 527 6.69 10.65 13.20
N GLY A 528 5.94 10.28 14.24
CA GLY A 528 5.34 11.28 15.11
C GLY A 528 4.51 12.22 14.24
N ARG A 529 4.58 13.52 14.50
CA ARG A 529 3.94 14.55 13.69
C ARG A 529 4.91 15.12 12.66
N THR A 530 4.43 15.28 11.42
CA THR A 530 5.14 15.90 10.29
C THR A 530 4.24 16.87 9.53
N ASN A 531 4.82 17.81 8.79
CA ASN A 531 4.11 18.54 7.75
C ASN A 531 4.24 17.80 6.43
N TRP A 532 3.12 17.62 5.72
CA TRP A 532 3.13 16.93 4.45
C TRP A 532 2.92 17.91 3.29
N MET A 533 3.50 17.58 2.13
CA MET A 533 3.35 18.39 0.93
C MET A 533 3.36 17.49 -0.31
N PRO A 534 2.46 17.71 -1.28
CA PRO A 534 2.62 17.08 -2.59
C PRO A 534 3.93 17.49 -3.26
N ASN A 535 4.57 16.57 -3.96
CA ASN A 535 5.62 16.83 -4.93
C ASN A 535 5.06 17.12 -6.32
N THR A 536 3.81 16.73 -6.55
CA THR A 536 3.07 16.93 -7.80
C THR A 536 1.88 17.84 -7.54
N VAL A 537 1.81 19.03 -8.16
CA VAL A 537 0.66 19.94 -7.97
C VAL A 537 -0.63 19.38 -8.56
N ASN A 538 -0.52 18.58 -9.63
CA ASN A 538 -1.62 17.88 -10.30
C ASN A 538 -1.26 16.44 -10.62
N PRO A 539 -2.23 15.51 -10.67
CA PRO A 539 -1.96 14.13 -11.08
C PRO A 539 -1.46 14.06 -12.53
N ALA A 540 -0.37 13.33 -12.76
CA ALA A 540 0.00 12.91 -14.10
C ALA A 540 -0.90 11.75 -14.49
N VAL A 541 -1.71 11.93 -15.54
CA VAL A 541 -2.66 10.91 -15.97
C VAL A 541 -1.93 9.85 -16.79
N VAL A 542 -2.07 8.59 -16.40
CA VAL A 542 -1.55 7.44 -17.13
C VAL A 542 -2.69 6.86 -17.96
N PRO A 543 -2.59 6.83 -19.31
CA PRO A 543 -3.67 6.37 -20.17
C PRO A 543 -4.00 4.89 -19.91
N PRO A 544 -5.23 4.43 -20.18
CA PRO A 544 -5.60 3.02 -20.06
C PRO A 544 -4.81 2.14 -21.04
N ALA A 545 -4.64 0.87 -20.69
CA ALA A 545 -4.17 -0.14 -21.63
C ALA A 545 -5.18 -0.35 -22.77
N VAL A 546 -4.70 -0.82 -23.92
CA VAL A 546 -5.55 -1.25 -25.02
C VAL A 546 -5.97 -2.70 -24.79
N ARG A 547 -7.29 -2.94 -24.84
CA ARG A 547 -7.84 -4.29 -24.78
C ARG A 547 -7.36 -5.11 -25.99
N PRO A 548 -6.85 -6.33 -25.80
CA PRO A 548 -6.51 -7.22 -26.92
C PRO A 548 -7.72 -7.46 -27.83
N GLU A 549 -7.52 -7.41 -29.16
CA GLU A 549 -8.57 -7.76 -30.12
C GLU A 549 -8.97 -9.24 -29.98
N GLY A 550 -10.27 -9.53 -29.81
CA GLY A 550 -10.81 -10.88 -29.66
C GLY A 550 -11.01 -11.37 -28.22
N GLY A 551 -10.59 -10.57 -27.23
CA GLY A 551 -10.71 -10.94 -25.82
C GLY A 551 -9.85 -12.15 -25.42
N PHE A 552 -9.95 -12.58 -24.17
CA PHE A 552 -9.19 -13.74 -23.69
C PHE A 552 -9.77 -15.04 -24.26
N THR A 553 -9.00 -15.74 -25.08
CA THR A 553 -9.28 -17.13 -25.45
C THR A 553 -8.53 -18.07 -24.51
N GLN A 554 -9.10 -19.24 -24.21
CA GLN A 554 -8.50 -20.29 -23.37
C GLN A 554 -7.09 -20.72 -23.84
N ALA A 555 -6.73 -20.44 -25.10
CA ALA A 555 -5.42 -20.71 -25.68
C ALA A 555 -4.32 -19.70 -25.26
N GLY A 556 -4.67 -18.45 -24.91
CA GLY A 556 -3.72 -17.42 -24.46
C GLY A 556 -3.14 -17.66 -23.06
N ILE A 557 -3.75 -18.57 -22.28
CA ILE A 557 -3.31 -18.93 -20.92
C ILE A 557 -2.08 -19.88 -20.96
N LEU A 558 -1.80 -20.52 -22.11
CA LEU A 558 -0.86 -21.66 -22.20
C LEU A 558 0.23 -21.51 -23.28
N GLY A 559 0.28 -20.40 -24.00
CA GLY A 559 1.24 -20.17 -25.10
C GLY A 559 2.18 -19.01 -24.85
N ASP A 560 3.45 -19.18 -25.21
CA ASP A 560 4.39 -18.08 -25.42
C ASP A 560 3.74 -17.02 -26.34
N ALA A 561 3.75 -15.76 -25.91
CA ALA A 561 3.28 -14.57 -26.63
C ALA A 561 1.81 -14.60 -27.10
N ALA A 562 0.99 -13.73 -26.49
CA ALA A 562 -0.27 -13.32 -27.09
C ALA A 562 0.01 -12.64 -28.44
N THR A 563 -0.26 -13.32 -29.56
CA THR A 563 -0.25 -12.69 -30.89
C THR A 563 -1.65 -12.34 -31.34
N MET A 564 -1.82 -11.06 -31.68
CA MET A 564 -3.00 -10.34 -32.13
C MET A 564 -3.59 -10.88 -33.45
N ALA A 565 -4.88 -11.20 -33.47
CA ALA A 565 -5.71 -11.17 -34.69
C ALA A 565 -7.23 -11.29 -34.38
N GLY A 566 -7.97 -10.19 -34.59
CA GLY A 566 -9.19 -10.26 -35.39
C GLY A 566 -10.57 -10.28 -34.70
N LEU A 567 -11.20 -9.11 -34.77
CA LEU A 567 -12.63 -8.83 -35.05
C LEU A 567 -13.65 -8.76 -33.89
N GLY A 568 -14.26 -7.57 -33.78
CA GLY A 568 -15.66 -7.45 -34.23
C GLY A 568 -16.68 -6.81 -33.28
N GLY A 569 -16.74 -5.48 -33.27
CA GLY A 569 -17.96 -4.66 -33.33
C GLY A 569 -19.04 -4.76 -32.24
N LEU A 570 -19.22 -3.65 -31.50
CA LEU A 570 -20.48 -2.89 -31.44
C LEU A 570 -20.26 -1.54 -30.72
N ALA A 571 -20.33 -0.45 -31.49
CA ALA A 571 -20.51 0.92 -31.00
C ALA A 571 -21.99 1.13 -30.63
N SER A 572 -22.36 2.05 -29.73
CA SER A 572 -22.59 3.49 -30.00
C SER A 572 -23.70 3.95 -28.99
N ASN A 573 -23.83 5.15 -28.41
CA ASN A 573 -23.58 6.54 -28.83
C ASN A 573 -23.48 7.48 -27.61
N VAL A 574 -22.60 8.50 -27.67
CA VAL A 574 -22.33 9.52 -26.61
C VAL A 574 -23.20 10.79 -26.76
N ALA A 575 -24.24 10.77 -27.60
CA ALA A 575 -24.94 12.00 -28.00
C ALA A 575 -26.19 12.38 -27.17
N GLU A 576 -26.42 11.76 -26.00
CA GLU A 576 -27.55 12.08 -25.11
C GLU A 576 -27.15 12.39 -23.66
N ALA A 577 -25.88 12.71 -23.38
CA ALA A 577 -25.39 13.00 -22.03
C ALA A 577 -25.24 14.50 -21.69
N GLN A 578 -25.69 15.41 -22.56
CA GLN A 578 -25.44 16.85 -22.39
C GLN A 578 -26.73 17.68 -22.45
N ALA A 579 -27.51 17.70 -21.36
CA ALA A 579 -28.47 18.77 -21.11
C ALA A 579 -29.01 18.78 -19.66
N MET A 580 -28.25 19.30 -18.68
CA MET A 580 -28.83 19.91 -17.47
C MET A 580 -28.01 21.13 -17.02
N THR A 581 -28.72 22.18 -16.62
CA THR A 581 -28.30 23.59 -16.53
C THR A 581 -27.46 23.93 -15.29
N ALA A 582 -26.46 24.78 -15.52
CA ALA A 582 -25.60 25.40 -14.52
C ALA A 582 -26.38 26.34 -13.57
N GLY A 583 -26.48 25.93 -12.30
CA GLY A 583 -26.98 26.77 -11.22
C GLY A 583 -26.79 26.03 -9.91
N GLN A 584 -25.98 26.61 -9.01
CA GLN A 584 -25.56 26.08 -7.70
C GLN A 584 -24.34 25.14 -7.73
N LYS A 585 -23.23 25.62 -8.29
CA LYS A 585 -21.89 25.03 -8.11
C LYS A 585 -21.28 25.55 -6.81
N GLY A 586 -21.21 24.68 -5.80
CA GLY A 586 -20.47 24.87 -4.54
C GLY A 586 -19.03 24.39 -4.68
N VAL A 587 -18.11 25.19 -4.14
CA VAL A 587 -16.65 25.18 -4.34
C VAL A 587 -15.96 24.20 -3.40
N ILE A 588 -15.14 23.27 -3.91
CA ILE A 588 -14.09 22.56 -3.14
C ILE A 588 -12.90 22.21 -4.10
N ILE A 589 -11.71 22.77 -3.83
CA ILE A 589 -10.39 22.59 -4.50
C ILE A 589 -10.44 22.41 -6.03
N GLN A 590 -10.60 23.52 -6.78
CA GLN A 590 -10.65 23.50 -8.25
C GLN A 590 -9.84 24.59 -8.98
N GLN A 591 -8.83 25.20 -8.37
CA GLN A 591 -7.91 26.09 -9.09
C GLN A 591 -6.50 25.76 -8.60
N GLU A 592 -5.64 25.00 -9.30
CA GLU A 592 -5.30 24.96 -10.74
C GLU A 592 -5.20 23.50 -11.28
N LEU A 593 -6.22 22.68 -11.07
CA LEU A 593 -6.31 21.32 -11.65
C LEU A 593 -7.19 21.30 -12.90
N GLN A 594 -6.89 22.15 -13.89
CA GLN A 594 -7.40 21.93 -15.24
C GLN A 594 -6.51 20.89 -15.92
N THR A 595 -6.73 19.61 -15.64
CA THR A 595 -6.31 18.60 -16.61
C THR A 595 -7.35 18.61 -17.71
N ASP A 596 -6.94 19.08 -18.89
CA ASP A 596 -7.73 18.84 -20.09
C ASP A 596 -7.68 17.33 -20.39
N PHE A 597 -8.66 16.59 -19.86
CA PHE A 597 -8.82 15.15 -20.14
C PHE A 597 -9.01 14.87 -21.63
N THR A 598 -9.17 15.88 -22.49
CA THR A 598 -9.19 15.67 -23.94
C THR A 598 -7.81 15.45 -24.54
N GLN A 599 -6.73 15.60 -23.76
CA GLN A 599 -5.35 15.30 -24.14
C GLN A 599 -4.83 13.99 -23.53
N PHE A 600 -5.63 12.91 -23.58
CA PHE A 600 -5.01 11.59 -23.56
C PHE A 600 -4.19 11.46 -24.84
N ALA A 601 -2.87 11.61 -24.75
CA ALA A 601 -2.07 11.01 -25.79
C ALA A 601 -2.29 9.49 -25.64
N ASN A 602 -2.76 8.83 -26.70
CA ASN A 602 -2.88 7.37 -26.76
C ASN A 602 -1.46 6.76 -26.81
N GLN A 603 -0.66 7.00 -25.78
CA GLN A 603 0.68 6.46 -25.63
C GLN A 603 0.55 5.07 -25.05
N VAL A 604 0.72 4.10 -25.94
CA VAL A 604 0.77 2.70 -25.57
C VAL A 604 2.11 2.12 -25.97
N THR A 605 2.63 1.20 -25.16
CA THR A 605 3.79 0.39 -25.53
C THR A 605 3.44 -0.50 -26.72
N GLU A 606 4.45 -1.14 -27.34
CA GLU A 606 4.22 -2.14 -28.38
C GLU A 606 3.31 -3.29 -27.89
N ASP A 607 3.37 -3.59 -26.59
CA ASP A 607 2.55 -4.60 -25.92
C ASP A 607 1.14 -4.09 -25.52
N GLY A 608 0.80 -2.83 -25.86
CA GLY A 608 -0.51 -2.23 -25.61
C GLY A 608 -0.73 -1.67 -24.20
N LEU A 609 0.31 -1.60 -23.36
CA LEU A 609 0.21 -0.99 -22.02
C LEU A 609 0.16 0.53 -22.15
N GLY A 610 -0.70 1.20 -21.38
CA GLY A 610 -0.63 2.66 -21.28
C GLY A 610 0.71 3.09 -20.71
N LYS A 611 1.31 4.16 -21.25
CA LYS A 611 2.62 4.66 -20.82
C LYS A 611 2.56 6.16 -20.54
N HIS A 612 3.22 6.57 -19.46
CA HIS A 612 3.53 7.97 -19.19
C HIS A 612 4.87 8.09 -18.48
N GLU A 613 5.60 9.18 -18.69
CA GLU A 613 6.86 9.44 -18.01
C GLU A 613 6.71 10.60 -17.02
N VAL A 614 7.32 10.49 -15.85
CA VAL A 614 7.32 11.55 -14.86
C VAL A 614 8.74 11.88 -14.44
N GLU A 615 9.02 13.18 -14.38
CA GLU A 615 10.26 13.72 -13.82
C GLU A 615 9.90 14.64 -12.65
N VAL A 616 10.57 14.48 -11.52
CA VAL A 616 10.39 15.35 -10.34
C VAL A 616 11.72 15.96 -9.95
N GLU A 617 11.87 17.27 -10.14
CA GLU A 617 13.02 18.04 -9.64
C GLU A 617 12.72 18.49 -8.19
N PHE A 618 13.46 17.93 -7.23
CA PHE A 618 13.33 18.26 -5.80
C PHE A 618 14.13 19.51 -5.47
N ARG A 619 13.49 20.68 -5.37
CA ARG A 619 14.13 21.98 -5.10
C ARG A 619 14.29 22.29 -3.60
N TYR A 620 14.19 21.26 -2.78
CA TYR A 620 14.35 21.30 -1.33
C TYR A 620 15.20 20.12 -0.85
N ASP A 621 15.74 20.23 0.37
CA ASP A 621 16.62 19.21 0.93
C ASP A 621 15.80 17.97 1.38
N PRO A 622 16.31 16.75 1.16
CA PRO A 622 15.57 15.54 1.49
C PRO A 622 15.28 15.43 2.98
N ALA A 623 14.11 14.88 3.33
CA ALA A 623 13.88 14.38 4.68
C ALA A 623 14.83 13.20 4.98
N GLN A 624 15.21 13.05 6.25
CA GLN A 624 16.12 11.98 6.68
C GLN A 624 15.44 10.60 6.77
N ARG A 625 14.11 10.55 6.83
CA ARG A 625 13.36 9.33 7.15
C ARG A 625 12.65 8.71 5.97
N LEU A 626 11.75 9.47 5.36
CA LEU A 626 10.92 9.05 4.23
C LEU A 626 11.13 10.00 3.08
N ARG A 627 11.49 9.46 1.92
CA ARG A 627 11.77 10.25 0.73
C ARG A 627 10.46 10.71 0.13
N TYR A 628 9.71 9.77 -0.44
CA TYR A 628 8.51 10.10 -1.19
C TYR A 628 7.60 8.91 -1.33
N TYR A 629 6.34 9.26 -1.50
CA TYR A 629 5.23 8.36 -1.76
C TYR A 629 4.77 8.57 -3.17
N GLN A 630 4.29 7.48 -3.78
CA GLN A 630 3.71 7.49 -5.11
C GLN A 630 2.40 6.73 -5.01
N PHE A 631 1.31 7.34 -5.44
CA PHE A 631 0.00 6.73 -5.33
C PHE A 631 -0.91 7.16 -6.48
N ASP A 632 -1.99 6.41 -6.64
CA ASP A 632 -3.08 6.78 -7.52
C ASP A 632 -4.12 7.63 -6.78
N PRO A 633 -4.25 8.93 -7.09
CA PRO A 633 -5.27 9.77 -6.48
C PRO A 633 -6.68 9.48 -7.00
N PHE A 634 -6.86 8.74 -8.10
CA PHE A 634 -8.19 8.38 -8.61
C PHE A 634 -8.72 7.10 -7.95
N HIS A 635 -7.84 6.14 -7.67
CA HIS A 635 -8.18 4.80 -7.18
C HIS A 635 -7.32 4.32 -5.99
N HIS A 636 -7.26 5.14 -4.94
CA HIS A 636 -6.18 5.10 -3.94
C HIS A 636 -6.18 3.89 -2.96
N GLY A 637 -7.25 3.08 -2.88
CA GLY A 637 -7.45 2.12 -1.77
C GLY A 637 -6.23 1.26 -1.40
N VAL A 638 -5.64 0.58 -2.39
CA VAL A 638 -4.38 -0.20 -2.24
C VAL A 638 -3.31 0.23 -3.25
N ALA A 639 -3.51 1.36 -3.93
CA ALA A 639 -2.67 1.86 -5.00
C ALA A 639 -1.61 2.84 -4.46
N ILE A 640 -0.76 2.36 -3.55
CA ILE A 640 0.31 3.14 -2.92
C ILE A 640 1.62 2.37 -3.00
N TRP A 641 2.68 3.05 -3.37
CA TRP A 641 4.03 2.52 -3.40
C TRP A 641 5.03 3.58 -2.94
N SER A 642 6.00 3.18 -2.13
CA SER A 642 6.79 4.12 -1.36
C SER A 642 8.25 3.74 -1.26
N VAL A 643 9.07 4.79 -1.19
CA VAL A 643 10.53 4.72 -1.23
C VAL A 643 11.10 5.46 -0.02
N HIS A 644 12.09 4.84 0.62
CA HIS A 644 12.75 5.32 1.83
C HIS A 644 14.13 5.92 1.54
#